data_AF-A0A850A1H8-F1
#
_entry.id   AF-A0A850A1H8-F1
#
_cell.length_a   1.000
_cell.length_b   1.000
_cell.length_c   1.000
_cell.angle_alpha   90.00
_cell.angle_beta   90.00
_cell.angle_gamma   90.00
#
_symmetry.space_group_name_H-M   'P 1'
#
loop_
_entity.id
_entity.type
_entity.pdbx_description
1 polymer ?
#
loop_
_entity_poly.entity_id
_entity_poly.type
_entity_poly.pdbx_seq_one_letter_code
_entity_poly.pdbx_strand_id
1 'polypeptide(L)'
;MSASRFWPRRLSAQIGYILRPWRLLRSYKREDLRFDLTAGATVTAVLLPQAIALALLAGLPPQMGVFGAIMGAAVGALWGSSWHLHSGPTNTHSLLTAAVLTPLFVAGSPEYMAAAGLLAVMIGVFRLIGGLARLGLLANFISDAVIVGFTAGAGALIVIGQLPNLLKIQNVGGANALASLQGILIHAEEIHLLSAALGVAVILLLLGLQRWAKKAPAPLLAMILSGGIVALAGLDAQGVQVVGAIPAALPTLASLPFFDLALIGNLSGGALAIGAIGLVEAVSIARALSAQSGQRLDSNQEFVGQGVANIAAGLFSGFPGSASFNRSAMNYAAGARTPLAAVFSGLILLGVILILGPLVAYVPFAALAGILVVIAFRMVDYGEMARILRSTRGDATIMVATLLATLFLPLQFAVLTGILMALAYYILKTSTPQVLLMVPDADYMHLEHRPDQPNCAQLAVMEIRGDLYFGAVNHVEEAILANAASHPAQLDLLLRLNNVQQIDISGVHMLEAVVRSYRERGGDVFLSKARPAVLALMRSSGFAAFLGEDHLLAGDGAIPYLFYHVLDPVVCIYECPLRVFAECQNLPKPTYEHPISRGPLPPLEAFNLISPRALYQDLKFKPEMLVIDVREPREFAHGHIPQAQNIPLPVFMRELPPLPHNRTIVLVCRTSRRSRRVAQLLQAAGYLHLFILEQGMVGWETAHLLEAVDSFA
;
A
#
# COMPACT_ATOMS: atom_id res chain seq x y z
N MET A 1 12.57 16.62 -35.71
CA MET A 1 12.62 15.14 -35.84
C MET A 1 13.53 14.61 -34.73
N SER A 2 12.97 13.93 -33.72
CA SER A 2 13.68 13.64 -32.47
C SER A 2 14.51 12.35 -32.53
N ALA A 3 15.73 12.42 -32.02
CA ALA A 3 16.71 11.33 -31.88
C ALA A 3 16.29 10.21 -30.89
N SER A 4 14.99 10.01 -30.67
CA SER A 4 14.44 9.07 -29.68
C SER A 4 14.27 7.63 -30.20
N ARG A 5 14.72 7.32 -31.42
CA ARG A 5 14.54 5.99 -32.04
C ARG A 5 15.73 5.03 -31.93
N PHE A 6 16.89 5.47 -31.43
CA PHE A 6 18.11 4.63 -31.45
C PHE A 6 18.63 4.17 -30.08
N TRP A 7 18.04 4.61 -28.96
CA TRP A 7 18.51 4.25 -27.63
C TRP A 7 17.46 3.42 -26.87
N PRO A 8 17.85 2.34 -26.17
CA PRO A 8 16.93 1.65 -25.26
C PRO A 8 16.42 2.66 -24.21
N ARG A 9 15.12 2.61 -23.89
CA ARG A 9 14.39 3.57 -23.02
C ARG A 9 15.09 3.91 -21.68
N ARG A 10 15.99 3.03 -21.19
CA ARG A 10 16.79 3.27 -19.98
C ARG A 10 17.92 4.28 -20.21
N LEU A 11 18.66 4.18 -21.32
CA LEU A 11 19.77 5.08 -21.63
C LEU A 11 19.29 6.49 -22.00
N SER A 12 18.14 6.61 -22.67
CA SER A 12 17.51 7.91 -22.94
C SER A 12 17.09 8.66 -21.66
N ALA A 13 16.72 7.93 -20.60
CA ALA A 13 16.36 8.52 -19.31
C ALA A 13 17.60 9.02 -18.55
N GLN A 14 18.70 8.26 -18.55
CA GLN A 14 19.95 8.63 -17.88
C GLN A 14 20.61 9.86 -18.50
N ILE A 15 20.64 9.94 -19.84
CA ILE A 15 21.08 11.16 -20.55
C ILE A 15 20.20 12.36 -20.19
N GLY A 16 18.90 12.11 -19.92
CA GLY A 16 17.97 13.13 -19.44
C GLY A 16 18.37 13.76 -18.11
N TYR A 17 18.94 12.98 -17.18
CA TYR A 17 19.36 13.48 -15.87
C TYR A 17 20.57 14.42 -15.94
N ILE A 18 21.52 14.11 -16.82
CA ILE A 18 22.75 14.90 -17.00
C ILE A 18 22.45 16.21 -17.74
N LEU A 19 21.61 16.17 -18.78
CA LEU A 19 21.28 17.33 -19.61
C LEU A 19 20.31 18.32 -18.96
N ARG A 20 19.97 18.11 -17.70
CA ARG A 20 18.95 18.91 -17.05
C ARG A 20 19.30 20.40 -16.90
N PRO A 21 20.51 20.81 -16.46
CA PRO A 21 20.83 22.23 -16.34
C PRO A 21 20.63 22.96 -17.68
N TRP A 22 21.01 22.32 -18.79
CA TRP A 22 20.81 22.86 -20.13
C TRP A 22 19.33 23.00 -20.49
N ARG A 23 18.49 22.01 -20.17
CA ARG A 23 17.02 22.11 -20.37
C ARG A 23 16.43 23.24 -19.52
N LEU A 24 16.82 23.32 -18.25
CA LEU A 24 16.35 24.32 -17.30
C LEU A 24 16.65 25.74 -17.80
N LEU A 25 17.91 26.00 -18.20
CA LEU A 25 18.33 27.30 -18.73
C LEU A 25 17.64 27.63 -20.05
N ARG A 26 17.43 26.64 -20.94
CA ARG A 26 16.76 26.85 -22.22
C ARG A 26 15.25 27.11 -22.08
N SER A 27 14.60 26.48 -21.10
CA SER A 27 13.17 26.66 -20.83
C SER A 27 12.88 27.84 -19.90
N TYR A 28 13.91 28.54 -19.42
CA TYR A 28 13.76 29.61 -18.44
C TYR A 28 13.10 30.83 -19.06
N LYS A 29 12.03 31.32 -18.43
CA LYS A 29 11.32 32.50 -18.91
C LYS A 29 11.79 33.74 -18.15
N ARG A 30 11.99 34.84 -18.88
CA ARG A 30 12.40 36.12 -18.30
C ARG A 30 11.42 36.67 -17.26
N GLU A 31 10.14 36.30 -17.36
CA GLU A 31 9.10 36.70 -16.39
C GLU A 31 9.33 36.12 -14.98
N ASP A 32 10.05 35.00 -14.87
CA ASP A 32 10.33 34.33 -13.61
C ASP A 32 11.56 34.91 -12.88
N LEU A 33 12.42 35.64 -13.60
CA LEU A 33 13.67 36.22 -13.07
C LEU A 33 13.44 37.05 -11.82
N ARG A 34 12.42 37.93 -11.83
CA ARG A 34 12.13 38.78 -10.67
C ARG A 34 11.75 37.96 -9.43
N PHE A 35 10.98 36.89 -9.62
CA PHE A 35 10.47 36.07 -8.52
C PHE A 35 11.57 35.21 -7.92
N ASP A 36 12.34 34.55 -8.79
CA ASP A 36 13.45 33.69 -8.37
C ASP A 36 14.59 34.50 -7.75
N LEU A 37 14.88 35.71 -8.24
CA LEU A 37 15.88 36.60 -7.64
C LEU A 37 15.44 37.10 -6.26
N THR A 38 14.17 37.51 -6.11
CA THR A 38 13.64 37.93 -4.80
C THR A 38 13.59 36.78 -3.80
N ALA A 39 13.21 35.58 -4.26
CA ALA A 39 13.21 34.39 -3.42
C ALA A 39 14.63 33.99 -3.03
N GLY A 40 15.57 34.02 -3.98
CA GLY A 40 16.98 33.78 -3.72
C GLY A 40 17.55 34.73 -2.67
N ALA A 41 17.34 36.04 -2.82
CA ALA A 41 17.79 37.05 -1.86
C ALA A 41 17.17 36.85 -0.46
N THR A 42 15.88 36.50 -0.41
CA THR A 42 15.17 36.23 0.83
C THR A 42 15.78 35.03 1.56
N VAL A 43 16.03 33.94 0.85
CA VAL A 43 16.60 32.72 1.43
C VAL A 43 18.05 32.93 1.86
N THR A 44 18.85 33.69 1.11
CA THR A 44 20.24 34.01 1.47
C THR A 44 20.38 34.62 2.86
N ALA A 45 19.46 35.50 3.25
CA ALA A 45 19.47 36.15 4.57
C ALA A 45 19.43 35.14 5.73
N VAL A 46 18.83 33.98 5.50
CA VAL A 46 18.71 32.89 6.48
C VAL A 46 19.80 31.84 6.28
N LEU A 47 20.18 31.61 5.03
CA LEU A 47 21.16 30.61 4.64
C LEU A 47 22.53 30.86 5.29
N LEU A 48 22.99 32.12 5.34
CA LEU A 48 24.29 32.48 5.88
C LEU A 48 24.46 32.14 7.38
N PRO A 49 23.65 32.69 8.31
CA PRO A 49 23.81 32.38 9.73
C PRO A 49 23.60 30.89 10.04
N GLN A 50 22.67 30.24 9.35
CA GLN A 50 22.47 28.79 9.50
C GLN A 50 23.68 28.00 9.06
N ALA A 51 24.28 28.32 7.92
CA ALA A 51 25.45 27.62 7.41
C ALA A 51 26.63 27.67 8.40
N ILE A 52 26.85 28.83 9.02
CA ILE A 52 27.88 29.02 10.06
C ILE A 52 27.57 28.18 11.30
N ALA A 53 26.35 28.32 11.85
CA ALA A 53 25.96 27.59 13.06
C ALA A 53 26.04 26.07 12.89
N LEU A 54 25.65 25.58 11.70
CA LEU A 54 25.68 24.17 11.36
C LEU A 54 27.10 23.63 11.15
N ALA A 55 28.01 24.42 10.58
CA ALA A 55 29.42 24.04 10.54
C ALA A 55 30.01 23.88 11.94
N LEU A 56 29.74 24.84 12.83
CA LEU A 56 30.20 24.77 14.22
C LEU A 56 29.62 23.55 14.95
N LEU A 57 28.35 23.22 14.70
CA LEU A 57 27.73 22.01 15.24
C LEU A 57 28.40 20.72 14.74
N ALA A 58 28.93 20.73 13.52
CA ALA A 58 29.72 19.64 12.96
C ALA A 58 31.18 19.61 13.44
N GLY A 59 31.60 20.53 14.31
CA GLY A 59 33.01 20.68 14.72
C GLY A 59 33.91 21.20 13.59
N LEU A 60 33.35 21.93 12.63
CA LEU A 60 34.03 22.46 11.45
C LEU A 60 34.11 23.99 11.45
N PRO A 61 35.10 24.56 10.73
CA PRO A 61 35.18 26.02 10.57
C PRO A 61 33.95 26.59 9.86
N PRO A 62 33.51 27.82 10.21
CA PRO A 62 32.40 28.51 9.55
C PRO A 62 32.44 28.53 8.02
N GLN A 63 33.65 28.66 7.46
CA GLN A 63 33.89 28.74 6.01
C GLN A 63 33.37 27.49 5.28
N MET A 64 33.58 26.30 5.86
CA MET A 64 33.10 25.05 5.24
C MET A 64 31.57 25.00 5.16
N GLY A 65 30.88 25.59 6.15
CA GLY A 65 29.43 25.73 6.11
C GLY A 65 28.97 26.64 4.99
N VAL A 66 29.58 27.81 4.87
CA VAL A 66 29.26 28.79 3.82
C VAL A 66 29.50 28.18 2.43
N PHE A 67 30.62 27.49 2.22
CA PHE A 67 30.92 26.84 0.94
C PHE A 67 29.96 25.70 0.63
N GLY A 68 29.67 24.85 1.61
CA GLY A 68 28.66 23.79 1.47
C GLY A 68 27.26 24.35 1.16
N ALA A 69 26.90 25.50 1.71
CA ALA A 69 25.65 26.18 1.43
C ALA A 69 25.58 26.73 -0.01
N ILE A 70 26.64 27.40 -0.48
CA ILE A 70 26.72 27.95 -1.84
C ILE A 70 26.62 26.81 -2.87
N MET A 71 27.47 25.78 -2.71
CA MET A 71 27.53 24.66 -3.65
C MET A 71 26.29 23.79 -3.58
N GLY A 72 25.80 23.51 -2.37
CA GLY A 72 24.58 22.75 -2.14
C GLY A 72 23.38 23.40 -2.82
N ALA A 73 23.18 24.71 -2.62
CA ALA A 73 22.06 25.44 -3.19
C ALA A 73 22.12 25.49 -4.73
N ALA A 74 23.27 25.86 -5.28
CA ALA A 74 23.42 26.03 -6.73
C ALA A 74 23.38 24.70 -7.48
N VAL A 75 24.22 23.75 -7.08
CA VAL A 75 24.34 22.46 -7.79
C VAL A 75 23.11 21.59 -7.54
N GLY A 76 22.59 21.60 -6.31
CA GLY A 76 21.36 20.88 -5.96
C GLY A 76 20.18 21.34 -6.81
N ALA A 77 20.05 22.64 -7.08
CA ALA A 77 18.97 23.17 -7.91
C ALA A 77 19.13 22.89 -9.42
N LEU A 78 20.37 22.93 -9.93
CA LEU A 78 20.64 22.68 -11.34
C LEU A 78 20.33 21.23 -11.74
N TRP A 79 20.57 20.28 -10.84
CA TRP A 79 20.33 18.85 -11.06
C TRP A 79 19.12 18.26 -10.30
N GLY A 80 18.57 18.88 -9.27
CA GLY A 80 17.50 18.33 -8.38
C GLY A 80 16.09 18.81 -8.70
N SER A 81 15.09 17.90 -8.74
CA SER A 81 13.80 18.02 -9.48
C SER A 81 12.92 19.16 -9.02
N SER A 82 12.93 19.45 -7.73
CA SER A 82 12.03 20.43 -7.11
C SER A 82 12.37 21.87 -7.49
N TRP A 83 11.34 22.70 -7.68
CA TRP A 83 11.45 24.15 -7.87
C TRP A 83 11.79 24.89 -6.58
N HIS A 84 11.45 24.32 -5.42
CA HIS A 84 11.53 25.03 -4.15
C HIS A 84 12.58 24.47 -3.19
N LEU A 85 13.06 23.25 -3.42
CA LEU A 85 13.98 22.57 -2.52
C LEU A 85 15.32 23.32 -2.47
N HIS A 86 15.82 23.53 -1.26
CA HIS A 86 17.05 24.26 -1.00
C HIS A 86 18.03 23.41 -0.21
N SER A 87 19.09 22.97 -0.90
CA SER A 87 20.10 22.07 -0.37
C SER A 87 21.27 22.81 0.27
N GLY A 88 21.92 22.19 1.26
CA GLY A 88 23.10 22.71 1.96
C GLY A 88 23.28 22.05 3.32
N PRO A 89 24.08 22.61 4.23
CA PRO A 89 24.19 22.11 5.60
C PRO A 89 22.83 22.03 6.30
N THR A 90 22.60 20.96 7.05
CA THR A 90 21.41 20.76 7.90
C THR A 90 21.82 20.31 9.29
N ASN A 91 20.92 20.46 10.27
CA ASN A 91 21.16 20.04 11.65
C ASN A 91 21.52 18.54 11.73
N THR A 92 20.70 17.70 11.11
CA THR A 92 20.90 16.25 11.04
C THR A 92 22.27 15.90 10.46
N HIS A 93 22.63 16.46 9.31
CA HIS A 93 23.89 16.12 8.64
C HIS A 93 25.09 16.64 9.42
N SER A 94 24.98 17.79 10.07
CA SER A 94 26.06 18.35 10.91
C SER A 94 26.35 17.47 12.12
N LEU A 95 25.31 17.05 12.85
CA LEU A 95 25.43 16.16 14.01
C LEU A 95 25.95 14.78 13.61
N LEU A 96 25.44 14.21 12.51
CA LEU A 96 25.89 12.89 12.05
C LEU A 96 27.32 12.93 11.49
N THR A 97 27.71 14.02 10.83
CA THR A 97 29.10 14.24 10.42
C THR A 97 30.01 14.29 11.64
N ALA A 98 29.66 15.04 12.69
CA ALA A 98 30.42 15.01 13.94
C ALA A 98 30.49 13.61 14.54
N ALA A 99 29.36 12.90 14.65
CA ALA A 99 29.31 11.56 15.21
C ALA A 99 30.19 10.54 14.47
N VAL A 100 30.35 10.68 13.15
CA VAL A 100 31.22 9.82 12.34
C VAL A 100 32.69 10.22 12.46
N LEU A 101 33.01 11.51 12.56
CA LEU A 101 34.39 12.00 12.46
C LEU A 101 35.08 12.17 13.81
N THR A 102 34.38 12.59 14.86
CA THR A 102 34.96 12.82 16.19
C THR A 102 35.64 11.58 16.79
N PRO A 103 35.16 10.33 16.58
CA PRO A 103 35.89 9.14 17.03
C PRO A 103 37.21 8.89 16.29
N LEU A 104 37.41 9.48 15.11
CA LEU A 104 38.55 9.21 14.23
C LEU A 104 39.60 10.34 14.26
N PHE A 105 39.16 11.58 14.44
CA PHE A 105 40.01 12.77 14.34
C PHE A 105 39.63 13.82 15.39
N VAL A 106 40.59 14.69 15.72
CA VAL A 106 40.35 15.85 16.57
C VAL A 106 39.54 16.90 15.80
N ALA A 107 38.43 17.37 16.37
CA ALA A 107 37.57 18.38 15.74
C ALA A 107 38.37 19.63 15.33
N GLY A 108 38.12 20.12 14.10
CA GLY A 108 38.81 21.27 13.52
C GLY A 108 40.22 21.01 12.98
N SER A 109 40.79 19.81 13.13
CA SER A 109 42.09 19.49 12.54
C SER A 109 42.04 19.46 10.99
N PRO A 110 43.17 19.64 10.29
CA PRO A 110 43.24 19.50 8.83
C PRO A 110 42.70 18.16 8.31
N GLU A 111 43.00 17.07 9.03
CA GLU A 111 42.55 15.71 8.72
C GLU A 111 41.03 15.58 8.92
N TYR A 112 40.48 16.16 9.99
CA TYR A 112 39.04 16.19 10.26
C TYR A 112 38.29 16.92 9.13
N MET A 113 38.81 18.07 8.69
CA MET A 113 38.25 18.85 7.59
C MET A 113 38.31 18.09 6.25
N ALA A 114 39.44 17.45 5.94
CA ALA A 114 39.59 16.65 4.73
C ALA A 114 38.67 15.41 4.75
N ALA A 115 38.53 14.75 5.90
CA ALA A 115 37.62 13.63 6.08
C ALA A 115 36.14 14.04 5.93
N ALA A 116 35.75 15.23 6.39
CA ALA A 116 34.42 15.78 6.19
C ALA A 116 34.10 16.01 4.69
N GLY A 117 35.04 16.61 3.95
CA GLY A 117 34.90 16.79 2.51
C GLY A 117 34.81 15.46 1.76
N LEU A 118 35.64 14.47 2.12
CA LEU A 118 35.60 13.13 1.53
C LEU A 118 34.28 12.42 1.84
N LEU A 119 33.79 12.51 3.08
CA LEU A 119 32.51 11.98 3.51
C LEU A 119 31.36 12.56 2.66
N ALA A 120 31.40 13.86 2.35
CA ALA A 120 30.42 14.51 1.48
C ALA A 120 30.45 13.92 0.06
N VAL A 121 31.65 13.72 -0.51
CA VAL A 121 31.79 13.08 -1.83
C VAL A 121 31.24 11.66 -1.81
N MET A 122 31.58 10.84 -0.80
CA MET A 122 31.08 9.46 -0.68
C MET A 122 29.55 9.39 -0.59
N ILE A 123 28.95 10.25 0.25
CA ILE A 123 27.49 10.41 0.34
C ILE A 123 26.91 10.78 -1.03
N GLY A 124 27.54 11.74 -1.71
CA GLY A 124 27.10 12.21 -3.01
C GLY A 124 27.13 11.13 -4.09
N VAL A 125 28.19 10.32 -4.13
CA VAL A 125 28.32 9.15 -5.02
C VAL A 125 27.23 8.12 -4.73
N PHE A 126 27.01 7.78 -3.46
CA PHE A 126 25.95 6.85 -3.08
C PHE A 126 24.56 7.32 -3.54
N ARG A 127 24.23 8.60 -3.32
CA ARG A 127 22.95 9.18 -3.74
C ARG A 127 22.80 9.24 -5.26
N LEU A 128 23.87 9.57 -5.98
CA LEU A 128 23.91 9.54 -7.44
C LEU A 128 23.62 8.13 -7.97
N ILE A 129 24.28 7.10 -7.41
CA ILE A 129 24.02 5.69 -7.74
C ILE A 129 22.55 5.35 -7.47
N GLY A 130 22.00 5.74 -6.31
CA GLY A 130 20.60 5.50 -5.96
C GLY A 130 19.61 6.14 -6.95
N GLY A 131 19.88 7.36 -7.41
CA GLY A 131 19.06 8.03 -8.44
C GLY A 131 19.14 7.33 -9.80
N LEU A 132 20.34 6.88 -10.21
CA LEU A 132 20.55 6.14 -11.46
C LEU A 132 19.94 4.73 -11.43
N ALA A 133 19.93 4.09 -10.26
CA ALA A 133 19.30 2.80 -9.99
C ALA A 133 17.76 2.89 -9.83
N ARG A 134 17.18 4.09 -9.92
CA ARG A 134 15.75 4.39 -9.78
C ARG A 134 15.15 4.07 -8.41
N LEU A 135 15.94 4.22 -7.34
CA LEU A 135 15.47 4.01 -5.97
C LEU A 135 14.47 5.07 -5.50
N GLY A 136 14.33 6.19 -6.22
CA GLY A 136 13.30 7.20 -5.99
C GLY A 136 11.88 6.69 -6.22
N LEU A 137 11.67 5.50 -6.83
CA LEU A 137 10.35 4.86 -6.91
C LEU A 137 9.75 4.64 -5.51
N LEU A 138 10.59 4.41 -4.49
CA LEU A 138 10.14 4.21 -3.11
C LEU A 138 9.41 5.43 -2.54
N ALA A 139 9.69 6.63 -3.09
CA ALA A 139 8.97 7.85 -2.72
C ALA A 139 7.49 7.80 -3.07
N ASN A 140 7.08 6.98 -4.05
CA ASN A 140 5.68 6.88 -4.49
C ASN A 140 4.77 6.22 -3.45
N PHE A 141 5.33 5.55 -2.44
CA PHE A 141 4.56 4.95 -1.35
C PHE A 141 4.24 5.95 -0.23
N ILE A 142 4.66 7.21 -0.35
CA ILE A 142 4.26 8.28 0.57
C ILE A 142 2.84 8.72 0.20
N SER A 143 1.86 8.33 1.02
CA SER A 143 0.46 8.70 0.84
C SER A 143 0.19 10.17 1.18
N ASP A 144 -0.94 10.71 0.70
CA ASP A 144 -1.34 12.09 1.00
C ASP A 144 -1.54 12.32 2.51
N ALA A 145 -2.05 11.32 3.23
CA ALA A 145 -2.17 11.37 4.69
C ALA A 145 -0.82 11.56 5.39
N VAL A 146 0.24 10.88 4.90
CA VAL A 146 1.61 11.05 5.41
C VAL A 146 2.12 12.45 5.10
N ILE A 147 1.90 12.97 3.89
CA ILE A 147 2.36 14.31 3.50
C ILE A 147 1.69 15.41 4.33
N VAL A 148 0.37 15.34 4.51
CA VAL A 148 -0.39 16.30 5.31
C VAL A 148 0.01 16.23 6.78
N GLY A 149 0.14 15.02 7.35
CA GLY A 149 0.61 14.83 8.72
C GLY A 149 2.02 15.36 8.95
N PHE A 150 2.94 15.06 8.02
CA PHE A 150 4.33 15.51 8.07
C PHE A 150 4.44 17.04 7.91
N THR A 151 3.71 17.65 7.00
CA THR A 151 3.73 19.12 6.81
C THR A 151 3.18 19.86 8.02
N ALA A 152 2.08 19.38 8.60
CA ALA A 152 1.52 19.93 9.83
C ALA A 152 2.49 19.80 11.01
N GLY A 153 3.07 18.60 11.19
CA GLY A 153 4.06 18.34 12.23
C GLY A 153 5.34 19.17 12.06
N ALA A 154 5.85 19.29 10.82
CA ALA A 154 7.01 20.11 10.51
C ALA A 154 6.73 21.60 10.76
N GLY A 155 5.55 22.10 10.36
CA GLY A 155 5.13 23.47 10.67
C GLY A 155 5.14 23.75 12.17
N ALA A 156 4.54 22.86 12.97
CA ALA A 156 4.54 22.97 14.43
C ALA A 156 5.97 22.89 15.02
N LEU A 157 6.80 21.96 14.55
CA LEU A 157 8.19 21.82 14.97
C LEU A 157 9.02 23.08 14.67
N ILE A 158 8.77 23.73 13.53
CA ILE A 158 9.45 24.99 13.17
C ILE A 158 9.04 26.10 14.13
N VAL A 159 7.74 26.25 14.42
CA VAL A 159 7.27 27.25 15.38
C VAL A 159 7.95 27.06 16.72
N ILE A 160 7.95 25.83 17.26
CA ILE A 160 8.58 25.50 18.54
C ILE A 160 10.10 25.76 18.48
N GLY A 161 10.77 25.31 17.42
CA GLY A 161 12.21 25.44 17.24
C GLY A 161 12.68 26.88 17.00
N GLN A 162 11.80 27.81 16.63
CA GLN A 162 12.13 29.23 16.48
C GLN A 162 11.88 30.06 17.75
N LEU A 163 11.14 29.54 18.74
CA LEU A 163 10.88 30.25 20.00
C LEU A 163 12.17 30.67 20.74
N PRO A 164 13.23 29.83 20.85
CA PRO A 164 14.47 30.24 21.51
C PRO A 164 15.13 31.44 20.84
N ASN A 165 15.13 31.49 19.50
CA ASN A 165 15.68 32.60 18.73
C ASN A 165 14.82 33.87 18.84
N LEU A 166 13.50 33.72 18.97
CA LEU A 166 12.55 34.83 19.15
C LEU A 166 12.72 35.47 20.53
N LEU A 167 12.88 34.64 21.58
CA LEU A 167 12.98 35.06 22.98
C LEU A 167 14.42 35.33 23.43
N LYS A 168 15.42 34.98 22.61
CA LYS A 168 16.87 35.00 22.91
C LYS A 168 17.22 34.18 24.16
N ILE A 169 16.65 32.98 24.24
CA ILE A 169 16.96 32.01 25.31
C ILE A 169 18.07 31.10 24.80
N GLN A 170 19.17 31.01 25.54
CA GLN A 170 20.31 30.14 25.19
C GLN A 170 20.09 28.74 25.78
N ASN A 171 20.87 27.74 25.31
CA ASN A 171 20.89 26.38 25.87
C ASN A 171 19.56 25.60 25.82
N VAL A 172 18.59 26.04 25.02
CA VAL A 172 17.38 25.25 24.71
C VAL A 172 17.71 24.20 23.65
N GLY A 173 18.56 23.24 24.00
CA GLY A 173 19.00 22.14 23.14
C GLY A 173 18.19 20.88 23.39
N GLY A 174 17.31 20.50 22.47
CA GLY A 174 16.51 19.28 22.54
C GLY A 174 16.39 18.61 21.18
N ALA A 175 16.51 17.27 21.14
CA ALA A 175 16.39 16.51 19.89
C ALA A 175 14.96 16.49 19.32
N ASN A 176 13.95 16.89 20.11
CA ASN A 176 12.54 16.86 19.76
C ASN A 176 11.76 18.04 20.37
N ALA A 177 10.51 18.22 19.94
CA ALA A 177 9.66 19.34 20.35
C ALA A 177 9.46 19.42 21.87
N LEU A 178 9.36 18.27 22.55
CA LEU A 178 9.15 18.22 23.99
C LEU A 178 10.37 18.77 24.76
N ALA A 179 11.58 18.34 24.38
CA ALA A 179 12.81 18.82 24.99
C ALA A 179 12.99 20.33 24.75
N SER A 180 12.64 20.84 23.56
CA SER A 180 12.65 22.28 23.29
C SER A 180 11.66 23.04 24.17
N LEU A 181 10.43 22.56 24.32
CA LEU A 181 9.42 23.21 25.18
C LEU A 181 9.83 23.19 26.66
N GLN A 182 10.39 22.08 27.14
CA GLN A 182 10.91 22.00 28.50
C GLN A 182 12.05 22.98 28.74
N GLY A 183 13.01 23.07 27.81
CA GLY A 183 14.10 24.04 27.91
C GLY A 183 13.61 25.50 27.91
N ILE A 184 12.57 25.82 27.12
CA ILE A 184 11.96 27.17 27.13
C ILE A 184 11.31 27.46 28.49
N LEU A 185 10.61 26.47 29.07
CA LEU A 185 9.95 26.64 30.37
C LEU A 185 10.94 26.81 31.52
N ILE A 186 12.04 26.05 31.50
CA ILE A 186 13.09 26.13 32.53
C ILE A 186 13.79 27.50 32.49
N HIS A 187 14.08 28.01 31.30
CA HIS A 187 14.79 29.27 31.10
C HIS A 187 13.84 30.44 30.79
N ALA A 188 12.57 30.36 31.21
CA ALA A 188 11.57 31.40 30.93
C ALA A 188 11.90 32.75 31.59
N GLU A 189 12.69 32.75 32.67
CA GLU A 189 13.14 33.97 33.33
C GLU A 189 14.26 34.70 32.55
N GLU A 190 14.92 34.02 31.60
CA GLU A 190 16.02 34.58 30.79
C GLU A 190 15.52 35.31 29.52
N ILE A 191 14.20 35.49 29.37
CA ILE A 191 13.61 36.11 28.19
C ILE A 191 14.12 37.54 28.01
N HIS A 192 14.74 37.80 26.85
CA HIS A 192 15.16 39.14 26.48
C HIS A 192 14.01 39.89 25.80
N LEU A 193 13.31 40.73 26.57
CA LEU A 193 12.11 41.45 26.13
C LEU A 193 12.30 42.24 24.84
N LEU A 194 13.45 42.87 24.64
CA LEU A 194 13.74 43.65 23.43
C LEU A 194 13.83 42.76 22.17
N SER A 195 14.42 41.58 22.30
CA SER A 195 14.48 40.61 21.19
C SER A 195 13.08 40.06 20.87
N ALA A 196 12.30 39.74 21.91
CA ALA A 196 10.93 39.27 21.76
C ALA A 196 10.04 40.34 21.08
N ALA A 197 10.13 41.59 21.53
CA ALA A 197 9.42 42.72 20.95
C ALA A 197 9.81 42.94 19.48
N LEU A 198 11.10 42.87 19.14
CA LEU A 198 11.59 42.97 17.77
C LEU A 198 11.02 41.84 16.89
N GLY A 199 11.05 40.61 17.38
CA GLY A 199 10.50 39.45 16.68
C GLY A 199 8.99 39.57 16.42
N VAL A 200 8.22 39.97 17.43
CA VAL A 200 6.77 40.23 17.30
C VAL A 200 6.50 41.40 16.36
N ALA A 201 7.28 42.48 16.43
CA ALA A 201 7.16 43.60 15.51
C ALA A 201 7.42 43.17 14.06
N VAL A 202 8.40 42.30 13.82
CA VAL A 202 8.67 41.71 12.50
C VAL A 202 7.52 40.83 12.03
N ILE A 203 6.90 40.04 12.90
CA ILE A 203 5.69 39.25 12.57
C ILE A 203 4.56 40.18 12.13
N LEU A 204 4.27 41.22 12.91
CA LEU A 204 3.21 42.19 12.60
C LEU A 204 3.50 42.94 11.30
N LEU A 205 4.75 43.36 11.09
CA LEU A 205 5.21 44.01 9.87
C LEU A 205 5.04 43.08 8.66
N LEU A 206 5.44 41.81 8.78
CA LEU A 206 5.31 40.82 7.70
C LEU A 206 3.85 40.61 7.32
N LEU A 207 2.97 40.40 8.31
CA LEU A 207 1.53 40.22 8.09
C LEU A 207 0.90 41.47 7.45
N GLY A 208 1.28 42.67 7.92
CA GLY A 208 0.85 43.95 7.35
C GLY A 208 1.30 44.13 5.91
N LEU A 209 2.58 43.90 5.62
CA LEU A 209 3.13 43.96 4.26
C LEU A 209 2.43 42.96 3.34
N GLN A 210 2.17 41.73 3.79
CA GLN A 210 1.43 40.74 2.99
C GLN A 210 -0.04 41.14 2.76
N ARG A 211 -0.65 41.88 3.69
CA ARG A 211 -2.04 42.32 3.58
C ARG A 211 -2.23 43.53 2.67
N TRP A 212 -1.30 44.49 2.71
CA TRP A 212 -1.40 45.78 2.02
C TRP A 212 -0.51 45.88 0.78
N ALA A 213 0.67 45.27 0.80
CA ALA A 213 1.66 45.30 -0.28
C ALA A 213 1.87 43.90 -0.89
N LYS A 214 0.80 43.31 -1.43
CA LYS A 214 0.78 41.92 -1.97
C LYS A 214 1.85 41.61 -3.03
N LYS A 215 2.43 42.63 -3.67
CA LYS A 215 3.48 42.48 -4.71
C LYS A 215 4.90 42.64 -4.16
N ALA A 216 5.05 43.09 -2.92
CA ALA A 216 6.35 43.35 -2.32
C ALA A 216 6.97 42.05 -1.76
N PRO A 217 8.30 41.90 -1.80
CA PRO A 217 8.99 40.76 -1.18
C PRO A 217 9.01 40.95 0.34
N ALA A 218 7.85 40.74 0.97
CA ALA A 218 7.60 41.09 2.36
C ALA A 218 8.63 40.50 3.36
N PRO A 219 9.06 39.22 3.24
CA PRO A 219 10.10 38.69 4.12
C PRO A 219 11.45 39.40 3.99
N LEU A 220 11.89 39.71 2.77
CA LEU A 220 13.15 40.42 2.52
C LEU A 220 13.09 41.85 3.06
N LEU A 221 11.97 42.56 2.83
CA LEU A 221 11.78 43.91 3.36
C LEU A 221 11.76 43.93 4.88
N ALA A 222 11.05 42.99 5.52
CA ALA A 222 11.04 42.87 6.96
C ALA A 222 12.45 42.63 7.52
N MET A 223 13.26 41.82 6.83
CA MET A 223 14.66 41.60 7.19
C MET A 223 15.49 42.89 7.11
N ILE A 224 15.46 43.58 5.97
CA ILE A 224 16.23 44.80 5.73
C ILE A 224 15.83 45.88 6.75
N LEU A 225 14.54 46.07 7.00
CA LEU A 225 14.04 47.05 7.96
C LEU A 225 14.48 46.69 9.38
N SER A 226 14.39 45.42 9.79
CA SER A 226 14.81 45.00 11.13
C SER A 226 16.31 45.14 11.35
N GLY A 227 17.14 44.77 10.36
CA GLY A 227 18.59 44.97 10.41
C GLY A 227 18.98 46.45 10.45
N GLY A 228 18.28 47.29 9.67
CA GLY A 228 18.47 48.74 9.71
C GLY A 228 18.12 49.34 11.07
N ILE A 229 17.01 48.91 11.70
CA ILE A 229 16.63 49.34 13.05
C ILE A 229 17.70 48.92 14.07
N VAL A 230 18.18 47.68 14.01
CA VAL A 230 19.22 47.19 14.92
C VAL A 230 20.51 47.99 14.77
N ALA A 231 20.95 48.25 13.53
CA ALA A 231 22.15 49.02 13.26
C ALA A 231 22.04 50.49 13.70
N LEU A 232 20.90 51.15 13.42
CA LEU A 232 20.71 52.57 13.73
C LEU A 232 20.45 52.83 15.22
N ALA A 233 19.72 51.95 15.89
CA ALA A 233 19.40 52.09 17.31
C ALA A 233 20.43 51.39 18.24
N GLY A 234 21.46 50.74 17.68
CA GLY A 234 22.49 50.03 18.44
C GLY A 234 21.92 48.91 19.30
N LEU A 235 20.91 48.18 18.79
CA LEU A 235 20.23 47.15 19.57
C LEU A 235 21.12 45.91 19.79
N ASP A 236 22.11 45.70 18.93
CA ASP A 236 23.16 44.69 19.10
C ASP A 236 23.98 44.95 20.37
N ALA A 237 24.36 46.20 20.62
CA ALA A 237 25.03 46.61 21.86
C ALA A 237 24.12 46.47 23.09
N GLN A 238 22.80 46.54 22.91
CA GLN A 238 21.78 46.29 23.94
C GLN A 238 21.45 44.79 24.11
N GLY A 239 22.22 43.91 23.47
CA GLY A 239 22.11 42.47 23.65
C GLY A 239 21.16 41.77 22.67
N VAL A 240 20.63 42.42 21.63
CA VAL A 240 19.93 41.68 20.56
C VAL A 240 20.93 40.80 19.82
N GLN A 241 20.63 39.51 19.68
CA GLN A 241 21.53 38.58 19.00
C GLN A 241 21.45 38.79 17.48
N VAL A 242 22.62 39.06 16.88
CA VAL A 242 22.80 39.29 15.45
C VAL A 242 23.77 38.29 14.83
N VAL A 243 23.82 38.21 13.50
CA VAL A 243 24.70 37.27 12.76
C VAL A 243 26.18 37.49 13.07
N GLY A 244 26.62 38.73 13.23
CA GLY A 244 28.01 39.08 13.54
C GLY A 244 28.96 39.03 12.34
N ALA A 245 30.26 39.14 12.60
CA ALA A 245 31.29 39.24 11.56
C ALA A 245 31.42 37.93 10.76
N ILE A 246 31.48 38.06 9.43
CA ILE A 246 31.52 36.94 8.50
C ILE A 246 32.91 36.87 7.84
N PRO A 247 33.57 35.69 7.80
CA PRO A 247 34.85 35.55 7.12
C PRO A 247 34.65 35.66 5.60
N ALA A 248 35.25 36.67 4.98
CA ALA A 248 35.28 36.81 3.52
C ALA A 248 36.23 35.77 2.93
N ALA A 249 35.69 34.77 2.22
CA ALA A 249 36.48 33.75 1.53
C ALA A 249 35.74 33.21 0.30
N LEU A 250 36.50 32.85 -0.73
CA LEU A 250 35.97 32.15 -1.92
C LEU A 250 36.02 30.64 -1.70
N PRO A 251 35.08 29.86 -2.26
CA PRO A 251 35.15 28.40 -2.23
C PRO A 251 36.45 27.91 -2.90
N THR A 252 37.31 27.25 -2.14
CA THR A 252 38.58 26.68 -2.62
C THR A 252 38.45 25.18 -2.87
N LEU A 253 39.22 24.66 -3.83
CA LEU A 253 39.29 23.23 -4.05
C LEU A 253 39.94 22.53 -2.85
N ALA A 254 39.27 21.51 -2.34
CA ALA A 254 39.75 20.72 -1.21
C ALA A 254 40.80 19.69 -1.67
N SER A 255 41.88 19.52 -0.90
CA SER A 255 42.83 18.43 -1.06
C SER A 255 42.30 17.18 -0.34
N LEU A 256 41.46 16.40 -1.03
CA LEU A 256 40.80 15.22 -0.45
C LEU A 256 41.66 13.94 -0.61
N PRO A 257 41.74 13.08 0.42
CA PRO A 257 42.52 11.84 0.38
C PRO A 257 41.79 10.71 -0.36
N PHE A 258 41.56 10.87 -1.67
CA PHE A 258 40.81 9.90 -2.49
C PHE A 258 41.44 8.50 -2.59
N PHE A 259 42.74 8.38 -2.29
CA PHE A 259 43.48 7.13 -2.40
C PHE A 259 43.69 6.44 -1.04
N ASP A 260 43.22 7.02 0.06
CA ASP A 260 43.28 6.39 1.38
C ASP A 260 42.12 5.40 1.54
N LEU A 261 42.37 4.15 1.13
CA LEU A 261 41.39 3.07 1.20
C LEU A 261 40.97 2.72 2.63
N ALA A 262 41.86 2.91 3.62
CA ALA A 262 41.56 2.64 5.01
C ALA A 262 40.56 3.67 5.55
N LEU A 263 40.79 4.96 5.26
CA LEU A 263 39.86 6.02 5.60
C LEU A 263 38.52 5.85 4.90
N ILE A 264 38.50 5.52 3.61
CA ILE A 264 37.27 5.23 2.86
C ILE A 264 36.50 4.07 3.51
N GLY A 265 37.21 3.01 3.92
CA GLY A 265 36.63 1.89 4.65
C GLY A 265 35.95 2.33 5.95
N ASN A 266 36.65 3.12 6.76
CA ASN A 266 36.14 3.63 8.04
C ASN A 266 34.94 4.57 7.88
N LEU A 267 34.92 5.40 6.83
CA LEU A 267 33.82 6.34 6.55
C LEU A 267 32.63 5.70 5.85
N SER A 268 32.79 4.53 5.23
CA SER A 268 31.77 3.91 4.36
C SER A 268 30.43 3.67 5.05
N GLY A 269 30.44 3.12 6.27
CA GLY A 269 29.23 2.88 7.05
C GLY A 269 28.49 4.18 7.39
N GLY A 270 29.23 5.20 7.82
CA GLY A 270 28.68 6.54 8.08
C GLY A 270 28.13 7.20 6.81
N ALA A 271 28.85 7.11 5.70
CA ALA A 271 28.44 7.64 4.40
C ALA A 271 27.12 7.01 3.91
N LEU A 272 26.98 5.69 4.03
CA LEU A 272 25.75 4.98 3.66
C LEU A 272 24.57 5.41 4.53
N ALA A 273 24.75 5.46 5.85
CA ALA A 273 23.71 5.86 6.79
C ALA A 273 23.25 7.32 6.57
N ILE A 274 24.19 8.27 6.53
CA ILE A 274 23.90 9.70 6.30
C ILE A 274 23.35 9.92 4.89
N GLY A 275 23.83 9.15 3.91
CA GLY A 275 23.36 9.13 2.54
C GLY A 275 21.88 8.77 2.45
N ALA A 276 21.49 7.63 3.03
CA ALA A 276 20.11 7.15 3.05
C ALA A 276 19.18 8.11 3.82
N ILE A 277 19.60 8.56 5.00
CA ILE A 277 18.83 9.50 5.83
C ILE A 277 18.51 10.79 5.06
N GLY A 278 19.51 11.39 4.41
CA GLY A 278 19.28 12.63 3.65
C GLY A 278 18.49 12.44 2.35
N LEU A 279 18.46 11.24 1.77
CA LEU A 279 17.56 10.95 0.65
C LEU A 279 16.10 10.96 1.09
N VAL A 280 15.81 10.32 2.23
CA VAL A 280 14.47 10.32 2.83
C VAL A 280 14.08 11.76 3.17
N GLU A 281 14.95 12.51 3.84
CA GLU A 281 14.71 13.91 4.19
C GLU A 281 14.42 14.77 2.94
N ALA A 282 15.29 14.73 1.92
CA ALA A 282 15.15 15.53 0.72
C ALA A 282 13.86 15.22 -0.05
N VAL A 283 13.53 13.93 -0.25
CA VAL A 283 12.29 13.54 -0.93
C VAL A 283 11.06 13.92 -0.15
N SER A 284 11.09 13.81 1.18
CA SER A 284 9.95 14.15 2.03
C SER A 284 9.62 15.64 1.95
N ILE A 285 10.65 16.49 2.07
CA ILE A 285 10.51 17.94 1.95
C ILE A 285 10.08 18.31 0.52
N ALA A 286 10.68 17.69 -0.50
CA ALA A 286 10.34 17.96 -1.89
C ALA A 286 8.88 17.59 -2.20
N ARG A 287 8.39 16.46 -1.68
CA ARG A 287 7.00 16.02 -1.83
C ARG A 287 6.02 16.93 -1.10
N ALA A 288 6.32 17.26 0.15
CA ALA A 288 5.57 18.21 0.95
C ALA A 288 5.36 19.54 0.23
N LEU A 289 6.44 20.13 -0.29
CA LEU A 289 6.35 21.40 -1.01
C LEU A 289 5.75 21.24 -2.41
N SER A 290 5.94 20.08 -3.06
CA SER A 290 5.31 19.85 -4.36
C SER A 290 3.79 19.71 -4.28
N ALA A 291 3.28 19.15 -3.18
CA ALA A 291 1.84 19.09 -2.92
C ALA A 291 1.26 20.50 -2.77
N GLN A 292 1.99 21.42 -2.12
CA GLN A 292 1.57 22.81 -1.97
C GLN A 292 1.69 23.63 -3.26
N SER A 293 2.72 23.39 -4.09
CA SER A 293 2.93 24.16 -5.33
C SER A 293 2.24 23.56 -6.56
N GLY A 294 1.78 22.32 -6.48
CA GLY A 294 1.24 21.57 -7.62
C GLY A 294 2.29 21.15 -8.65
N GLN A 295 3.60 21.31 -8.36
CA GLN A 295 4.66 20.87 -9.27
C GLN A 295 4.70 19.34 -9.38
N ARG A 296 5.15 18.84 -10.54
CA ARG A 296 5.48 17.41 -10.68
C ARG A 296 6.92 17.17 -10.22
N LEU A 297 7.09 16.25 -9.28
CA LEU A 297 8.40 15.88 -8.74
C LEU A 297 8.88 14.54 -9.33
N ASP A 298 10.09 14.52 -9.89
CA ASP A 298 10.81 13.28 -10.19
C ASP A 298 11.81 12.99 -9.05
N SER A 299 11.49 12.00 -8.23
CA SER A 299 12.31 11.63 -7.07
C SER A 299 13.68 11.05 -7.45
N ASN A 300 13.81 10.40 -8.61
CA ASN A 300 15.11 9.88 -9.06
C ASN A 300 16.04 11.02 -9.48
N GLN A 301 15.48 11.99 -10.21
CA GLN A 301 16.21 13.20 -10.55
C GLN A 301 16.59 14.02 -9.30
N GLU A 302 15.73 14.06 -8.28
CA GLU A 302 16.05 14.67 -7.00
C GLU A 302 17.25 13.99 -6.32
N PHE A 303 17.30 12.66 -6.32
CA PHE A 303 18.45 11.91 -5.80
C PHE A 303 19.75 12.24 -6.53
N VAL A 304 19.70 12.34 -7.86
CA VAL A 304 20.84 12.79 -8.67
C VAL A 304 21.27 14.20 -8.26
N GLY A 305 20.33 15.13 -8.11
CA GLY A 305 20.60 16.50 -7.66
C GLY A 305 21.30 16.55 -6.30
N GLN A 306 20.77 15.85 -5.30
CA GLN A 306 21.38 15.77 -3.97
C GLN A 306 22.76 15.10 -4.00
N GLY A 307 22.95 14.10 -4.87
CA GLY A 307 24.22 13.42 -5.06
C GLY A 307 25.30 14.36 -5.61
N VAL A 308 25.02 14.99 -6.75
CA VAL A 308 25.96 15.94 -7.39
C VAL A 308 26.22 17.15 -6.49
N ALA A 309 25.21 17.63 -5.75
CA ALA A 309 25.38 18.71 -4.78
C ALA A 309 26.38 18.38 -3.66
N ASN A 310 26.35 17.15 -3.13
CA ASN A 310 27.28 16.73 -2.08
C ASN A 310 28.69 16.46 -2.62
N ILE A 311 28.81 15.92 -3.83
CA ILE A 311 30.11 15.81 -4.52
C ILE A 311 30.73 17.20 -4.68
N ALA A 312 29.94 18.16 -5.19
CA ALA A 312 30.38 19.53 -5.37
C ALA A 312 30.71 20.21 -4.04
N ALA A 313 29.89 20.04 -3.00
CA ALA A 313 30.19 20.57 -1.68
C ALA A 313 31.53 20.05 -1.16
N GLY A 314 31.78 18.74 -1.19
CA GLY A 314 33.04 18.17 -0.73
C GLY A 314 34.26 18.64 -1.53
N LEU A 315 34.15 18.70 -2.87
CA LEU A 315 35.25 19.17 -3.73
C LEU A 315 35.62 20.64 -3.52
N PHE A 316 34.67 21.48 -3.11
CA PHE A 316 34.87 22.92 -2.87
C PHE A 316 34.95 23.26 -1.37
N SER A 317 35.58 22.38 -0.59
CA SER A 317 35.85 22.57 0.85
C SER A 317 34.62 22.79 1.72
N GLY A 318 33.48 22.21 1.32
CA GLY A 318 32.29 22.06 2.15
C GLY A 318 32.23 20.70 2.84
N PHE A 319 31.11 20.43 3.50
CA PHE A 319 30.85 19.18 4.22
C PHE A 319 29.45 18.62 3.88
N PRO A 320 29.10 17.41 4.34
CA PRO A 320 27.83 16.77 3.99
C PRO A 320 26.62 17.65 4.25
N GLY A 321 25.69 17.65 3.29
CA GLY A 321 24.47 18.43 3.35
C GLY A 321 23.27 17.70 2.75
N SER A 322 22.10 18.31 2.94
CA SER A 322 20.80 17.79 2.52
C SER A 322 19.83 18.95 2.28
N ALA A 323 18.58 18.63 1.98
CA ALA A 323 17.54 19.64 1.89
C ALA A 323 17.16 20.18 3.27
N SER A 324 16.95 21.49 3.38
CA SER A 324 16.41 22.10 4.60
C SER A 324 14.95 22.47 4.42
N PHE A 325 14.09 22.01 5.33
CA PHE A 325 12.67 22.36 5.30
C PHE A 325 12.49 23.88 5.46
N ASN A 326 13.14 24.52 6.44
CA ASN A 326 13.04 25.97 6.68
C ASN A 326 13.38 26.81 5.46
N ARG A 327 14.50 26.50 4.80
CA ARG A 327 14.95 27.25 3.62
C ARG A 327 14.06 27.00 2.41
N SER A 328 13.62 25.76 2.21
CA SER A 328 12.75 25.39 1.09
C SER A 328 11.35 25.97 1.25
N ALA A 329 10.81 25.97 2.46
CA ALA A 329 9.56 26.63 2.84
C ALA A 329 9.63 28.14 2.60
N MET A 330 10.73 28.77 3.00
CA MET A 330 10.95 30.19 2.74
C MET A 330 11.09 30.50 1.25
N ASN A 331 11.78 29.65 0.50
CA ASN A 331 11.92 29.78 -0.95
C ASN A 331 10.54 29.75 -1.63
N TYR A 332 9.69 28.79 -1.25
CA TYR A 332 8.30 28.69 -1.70
C TYR A 332 7.48 29.93 -1.30
N ALA A 333 7.53 30.34 -0.03
CA ALA A 333 6.77 31.47 0.49
C ALA A 333 7.20 32.83 -0.11
N ALA A 334 8.47 32.97 -0.48
CA ALA A 334 9.00 34.14 -1.18
C ALA A 334 8.58 34.18 -2.67
N GLY A 335 7.89 33.15 -3.16
CA GLY A 335 7.31 33.10 -4.49
C GLY A 335 8.24 32.54 -5.56
N ALA A 336 9.25 31.74 -5.19
CA ALA A 336 10.10 31.04 -6.15
C ALA A 336 9.23 30.26 -7.15
N ARG A 337 9.56 30.34 -8.44
CA ARG A 337 8.82 29.66 -9.50
C ARG A 337 9.62 28.56 -10.16
N THR A 338 10.95 28.65 -10.10
CA THR A 338 11.84 27.66 -10.70
C THR A 338 12.97 27.28 -9.74
N PRO A 339 13.68 26.17 -9.99
CA PRO A 339 14.86 25.80 -9.22
C PRO A 339 15.94 26.89 -9.21
N LEU A 340 15.99 27.78 -10.22
CA LEU A 340 17.01 28.84 -10.28
C LEU A 340 16.95 29.81 -9.10
N ALA A 341 15.83 29.89 -8.35
CA ALA A 341 15.78 30.66 -7.10
C ALA A 341 16.87 30.22 -6.10
N ALA A 342 17.12 28.91 -5.98
CA ALA A 342 18.19 28.39 -5.12
C ALA A 342 19.58 28.63 -5.71
N VAL A 343 19.73 28.64 -7.04
CA VAL A 343 20.98 29.07 -7.70
C VAL A 343 21.28 30.53 -7.40
N PHE A 344 20.29 31.42 -7.55
CA PHE A 344 20.43 32.82 -7.19
C PHE A 344 20.76 33.00 -5.72
N SER A 345 20.12 32.24 -4.82
CA SER A 345 20.48 32.27 -3.38
C SER A 345 21.95 31.93 -3.13
N GLY A 346 22.52 30.94 -3.82
CA GLY A 346 23.94 30.60 -3.70
C GLY A 346 24.86 31.70 -4.27
N LEU A 347 24.51 32.28 -5.41
CA LEU A 347 25.25 33.38 -6.03
C LEU A 347 25.18 34.68 -5.21
N ILE A 348 24.00 35.00 -4.67
CA ILE A 348 23.80 36.16 -3.80
C ILE A 348 24.55 35.96 -2.49
N LEU A 349 24.55 34.74 -1.93
CA LEU A 349 25.37 34.43 -0.75
C LEU A 349 26.86 34.69 -1.01
N LEU A 350 27.36 34.23 -2.16
CA LEU A 350 28.73 34.51 -2.59
C LEU A 350 29.00 36.03 -2.73
N GLY A 351 28.07 36.79 -3.33
CA GLY A 351 28.20 38.25 -3.40
C GLY A 351 28.16 38.92 -2.03
N VAL A 352 27.32 38.43 -1.12
CA VAL A 352 27.15 38.96 0.24
C VAL A 352 28.44 38.80 1.05
N ILE A 353 29.06 37.62 1.04
CA ILE A 353 30.29 37.40 1.83
C ILE A 353 31.49 38.20 1.29
N LEU A 354 31.47 38.57 0.00
CA LEU A 354 32.55 39.34 -0.63
C LEU A 354 32.36 40.86 -0.50
N ILE A 355 31.11 41.35 -0.52
CA ILE A 355 30.81 42.79 -0.65
C ILE A 355 30.05 43.34 0.57
N LEU A 356 29.07 42.58 1.07
CA LEU A 356 28.08 43.06 2.05
C LEU A 356 28.30 42.51 3.47
N GLY A 357 29.44 41.87 3.74
CA GLY A 357 29.77 41.27 5.05
C GLY A 357 29.45 42.17 6.25
N PRO A 358 29.89 43.45 6.26
CA PRO A 358 29.61 44.38 7.36
C PRO A 358 28.12 44.69 7.57
N LEU A 359 27.32 44.71 6.50
CA LEU A 359 25.89 45.03 6.59
C LEU A 359 25.08 43.85 7.11
N VAL A 360 25.44 42.63 6.71
CA VAL A 360 24.73 41.41 7.14
C VAL A 360 25.00 41.07 8.60
N ALA A 361 26.09 41.59 9.17
CA ALA A 361 26.41 41.42 10.60
C ALA A 361 25.30 41.90 11.54
N TYR A 362 24.48 42.87 11.12
CA TYR A 362 23.39 43.45 11.93
C TYR A 362 22.04 42.74 11.81
N VAL A 363 21.95 41.67 11.02
CA VAL A 363 20.70 40.93 10.86
C VAL A 363 20.32 40.22 12.17
N PRO A 364 19.15 40.50 12.79
CA PRO A 364 18.79 39.92 14.07
C PRO A 364 18.16 38.53 13.93
N PHE A 365 18.56 37.59 14.80
CA PHE A 365 17.97 36.24 14.85
C PHE A 365 16.47 36.25 15.19
N ALA A 366 16.02 37.22 15.99
CA ALA A 366 14.61 37.39 16.31
C ALA A 366 13.74 37.70 15.08
N ALA A 367 14.26 38.45 14.10
CA ALA A 367 13.53 38.72 12.85
C ALA A 367 13.42 37.46 11.98
N LEU A 368 14.50 36.70 11.88
CA LEU A 368 14.53 35.41 11.17
C LEU A 368 13.50 34.44 11.77
N ALA A 369 13.47 34.33 13.10
CA ALA A 369 12.52 33.51 13.83
C ALA A 369 11.07 33.94 13.55
N GLY A 370 10.77 35.23 13.65
CA GLY A 370 9.43 35.77 13.39
C GLY A 370 8.92 35.47 11.99
N ILE A 371 9.76 35.63 10.97
CA ILE A 371 9.41 35.31 9.58
C ILE A 371 9.14 33.81 9.41
N LEU A 372 9.99 32.95 9.95
CA LEU A 372 9.84 31.49 9.86
C LEU A 372 8.59 31.00 10.59
N VAL A 373 8.23 31.59 11.73
CA VAL A 373 6.98 31.30 12.45
C VAL A 373 5.76 31.57 11.56
N VAL A 374 5.69 32.73 10.92
CA VAL A 374 4.56 33.08 10.02
C VAL A 374 4.48 32.13 8.83
N ILE A 375 5.63 31.78 8.24
CA ILE A 375 5.68 30.84 7.11
C ILE A 375 5.19 29.46 7.56
N ALA A 376 5.69 28.96 8.70
CA ALA A 376 5.34 27.65 9.23
C ALA A 376 3.83 27.51 9.51
N PHE A 377 3.19 28.52 10.11
CA PHE A 377 1.74 28.54 10.32
C PHE A 377 0.94 28.46 9.02
N ARG A 378 1.41 29.13 7.96
CA ARG A 378 0.71 29.14 6.66
C ARG A 378 0.89 27.85 5.86
N MET A 379 1.86 27.01 6.21
CA MET A 379 2.07 25.71 5.56
C MET A 379 1.12 24.62 6.04
N VAL A 380 0.44 24.83 7.18
CA VAL A 380 -0.50 23.86 7.73
C VAL A 380 -1.84 23.97 6.99
N ASP A 381 -2.18 22.95 6.21
CA ASP A 381 -3.48 22.88 5.51
C ASP A 381 -4.56 22.31 6.43
N TYR A 382 -5.13 23.17 7.27
CA TYR A 382 -6.22 22.81 8.18
C TYR A 382 -7.45 22.25 7.44
N GLY A 383 -7.68 22.66 6.20
CA GLY A 383 -8.81 22.20 5.38
C GLY A 383 -8.65 20.74 4.97
N GLU A 384 -7.47 20.38 4.45
CA GLU A 384 -7.17 19.01 4.07
C GLU A 384 -7.05 18.08 5.27
N MET A 385 -6.46 18.56 6.39
CA MET A 385 -6.46 17.81 7.65
C MET A 385 -7.88 17.45 8.09
N ALA A 386 -8.81 18.41 8.06
CA ALA A 386 -10.20 18.16 8.43
C ALA A 386 -10.90 17.20 7.47
N ARG A 387 -10.56 17.23 6.17
CA ARG A 387 -11.09 16.29 5.17
C ARG A 387 -10.61 14.86 5.46
N ILE A 388 -9.32 14.68 5.73
CA ILE A 388 -8.74 13.36 6.02
C ILE A 388 -9.33 12.79 7.32
N LEU A 389 -9.44 13.60 8.38
CA LEU A 389 -10.03 13.17 9.65
C LEU A 389 -11.49 12.71 9.54
N ARG A 390 -12.25 13.25 8.58
CA ARG A 390 -13.65 12.85 8.31
C ARG A 390 -13.79 11.71 7.29
N SER A 391 -12.70 11.27 6.67
CA SER A 391 -12.70 10.29 5.58
C SER A 391 -12.67 8.84 6.12
N THR A 392 -11.55 8.12 5.96
CA THR A 392 -11.36 6.78 6.51
C THR A 392 -10.58 6.83 7.82
N ARG A 393 -10.92 5.94 8.77
CA ARG A 393 -10.20 5.83 10.04
C ARG A 393 -8.71 5.51 9.84
N GLY A 394 -8.38 4.73 8.80
CA GLY A 394 -6.99 4.39 8.46
C GLY A 394 -6.16 5.62 8.11
N ASP A 395 -6.63 6.42 7.15
CA ASP A 395 -5.91 7.63 6.70
C ASP A 395 -5.82 8.67 7.81
N ALA A 396 -6.88 8.84 8.60
CA ALA A 396 -6.87 9.70 9.79
C ALA A 396 -5.81 9.26 10.81
N THR A 397 -5.72 7.96 11.10
CA THR A 397 -4.73 7.42 12.05
C THR A 397 -3.32 7.61 11.50
N ILE A 398 -3.09 7.35 10.21
CA ILE A 398 -1.78 7.56 9.56
C ILE A 398 -1.35 9.03 9.62
N MET A 399 -2.26 9.96 9.33
CA MET A 399 -1.97 11.40 9.38
C MET A 399 -1.62 11.85 10.80
N VAL A 400 -2.42 11.48 11.80
CA VAL A 400 -2.18 11.83 13.21
C VAL A 400 -0.88 11.20 13.71
N ALA A 401 -0.64 9.92 13.43
CA ALA A 401 0.59 9.24 13.80
C ALA A 401 1.81 9.90 13.17
N THR A 402 1.74 10.28 11.89
CA THR A 402 2.84 10.97 11.20
C THR A 402 3.09 12.36 11.81
N LEU A 403 2.03 13.11 12.13
CA LEU A 403 2.14 14.41 12.80
C LEU A 403 2.85 14.27 14.15
N LEU A 404 2.40 13.33 15.00
CA LEU A 404 3.02 13.09 16.30
C LEU A 404 4.48 12.61 16.13
N ALA A 405 4.72 11.67 15.22
CA ALA A 405 6.08 11.20 14.93
C ALA A 405 6.99 12.34 14.48
N THR A 406 6.49 13.32 13.71
CA THR A 406 7.28 14.49 13.28
C THR A 406 7.64 15.42 14.45
N LEU A 407 6.81 15.46 15.50
CA LEU A 407 7.09 16.25 16.71
C LEU A 407 8.09 15.57 17.66
N PHE A 408 8.05 14.24 17.73
CA PHE A 408 8.81 13.48 18.73
C PHE A 408 10.07 12.77 18.19
N LEU A 409 10.12 12.49 16.89
CA LEU A 409 11.21 11.79 16.22
C LEU A 409 11.90 12.73 15.21
N PRO A 410 13.16 12.45 14.82
CA PRO A 410 13.78 13.14 13.70
C PRO A 410 12.95 12.99 12.41
N LEU A 411 12.93 14.05 11.59
CA LEU A 411 12.06 14.19 10.41
C LEU A 411 12.06 12.96 9.49
N GLN A 412 13.22 12.36 9.22
CA GLN A 412 13.32 11.18 8.36
C GLN A 412 12.58 9.95 8.94
N PHE A 413 12.63 9.75 10.26
CA PHE A 413 11.98 8.62 10.90
C PHE A 413 10.47 8.83 10.97
N ALA A 414 10.02 10.07 11.16
CA ALA A 414 8.60 10.39 11.11
C ALA A 414 7.95 9.99 9.79
N VAL A 415 8.59 10.32 8.67
CA VAL A 415 8.07 9.96 7.34
C VAL A 415 8.15 8.45 7.11
N LEU A 416 9.26 7.80 7.49
CA LEU A 416 9.38 6.34 7.38
C LEU A 416 8.28 5.62 8.17
N THR A 417 8.00 6.06 9.40
CA THR A 417 6.88 5.53 10.20
C THR A 417 5.55 5.71 9.46
N GLY A 418 5.29 6.88 8.89
CA GLY A 418 4.09 7.13 8.09
C GLY A 418 3.97 6.21 6.87
N ILE A 419 5.05 6.03 6.10
CA ILE A 419 5.08 5.12 4.93
C ILE A 419 4.84 3.68 5.37
N LEU A 420 5.55 3.19 6.39
CA LEU A 420 5.43 1.82 6.88
C LEU A 420 4.01 1.54 7.39
N MET A 421 3.42 2.50 8.10
CA MET A 421 2.05 2.39 8.58
C MET A 421 1.03 2.41 7.44
N ALA A 422 1.22 3.25 6.43
CA ALA A 422 0.38 3.27 5.23
C ALA A 422 0.46 1.96 4.45
N LEU A 423 1.68 1.41 4.29
CA LEU A 423 1.90 0.12 3.64
C LEU A 423 1.30 -1.03 4.45
N ALA A 424 1.50 -1.06 5.76
CA ALA A 424 0.91 -2.06 6.65
C ALA A 424 -0.62 -1.99 6.61
N TYR A 425 -1.21 -0.79 6.66
CA TYR A 425 -2.66 -0.62 6.55
C TYR A 425 -3.18 -1.09 5.19
N TYR A 426 -2.48 -0.78 4.09
CA TYR A 426 -2.83 -1.28 2.76
C TYR A 426 -2.81 -2.82 2.72
N ILE A 427 -1.74 -3.44 3.21
CA ILE A 427 -1.59 -4.91 3.24
C ILE A 427 -2.69 -5.55 4.10
N LEU A 428 -2.97 -5.02 5.29
CA LEU A 428 -4.04 -5.53 6.16
C LEU A 428 -5.43 -5.41 5.52
N LYS A 429 -5.66 -4.33 4.76
CA LYS A 429 -6.92 -4.12 4.05
C LYS A 429 -7.06 -5.07 2.85
N THR A 430 -5.97 -5.39 2.16
CA THR A 430 -6.00 -6.32 1.02
C THR A 430 -5.90 -7.79 1.42
N SER A 431 -5.45 -8.10 2.64
CA SER A 431 -5.36 -9.48 3.16
C SER A 431 -6.72 -10.07 3.59
N THR A 432 -7.78 -9.27 3.61
CA THR A 432 -9.16 -9.70 3.93
C THR A 432 -10.11 -9.45 2.76
N PRO A 433 -9.86 -10.07 1.57
CA PRO A 433 -10.75 -9.92 0.43
C PRO A 433 -12.14 -10.48 0.76
N GLN A 434 -13.17 -9.88 0.18
CA GLN A 434 -14.53 -10.34 0.43
C GLN A 434 -14.79 -11.65 -0.31
N VAL A 435 -15.25 -12.66 0.41
CA VAL A 435 -15.74 -13.92 -0.13
C VAL A 435 -17.24 -13.96 0.07
N LEU A 436 -18.00 -13.80 -1.01
CA LEU A 436 -19.44 -13.57 -0.96
C LEU A 436 -20.18 -14.75 -1.57
N LEU A 437 -21.19 -15.26 -0.85
CA LEU A 437 -22.17 -16.18 -1.43
C LEU A 437 -23.05 -15.44 -2.43
N MET A 438 -23.28 -16.06 -3.57
CA MET A 438 -23.98 -15.45 -4.70
C MET A 438 -25.24 -16.25 -5.02
N VAL A 439 -26.34 -15.54 -5.23
CA VAL A 439 -27.61 -16.10 -5.69
C VAL A 439 -28.10 -15.32 -6.92
N PRO A 440 -28.94 -15.90 -7.77
CA PRO A 440 -29.54 -15.17 -8.88
C PRO A 440 -30.41 -13.99 -8.43
N ASP A 441 -30.46 -12.93 -9.23
CA ASP A 441 -31.41 -11.84 -9.12
C ASP A 441 -32.84 -12.31 -9.48
N ALA A 442 -33.82 -11.42 -9.32
CA ALA A 442 -35.24 -11.77 -9.51
C ALA A 442 -35.56 -12.26 -10.93
N ASP A 443 -34.82 -11.78 -11.93
CA ASP A 443 -34.97 -12.14 -13.35
C ASP A 443 -34.03 -13.28 -13.77
N TYR A 444 -33.25 -13.84 -12.83
CA TYR A 444 -32.26 -14.90 -13.04
C TYR A 444 -31.16 -14.58 -14.07
N MET A 445 -30.92 -13.29 -14.33
CA MET A 445 -29.94 -12.81 -15.32
C MET A 445 -28.57 -12.58 -14.69
N HIS A 446 -28.53 -12.19 -13.42
CA HIS A 446 -27.29 -11.85 -12.73
C HIS A 446 -27.18 -12.58 -11.40
N LEU A 447 -25.93 -12.87 -11.00
CA LEU A 447 -25.62 -13.38 -9.67
C LEU A 447 -25.22 -12.21 -8.77
N GLU A 448 -25.93 -12.04 -7.65
CA GLU A 448 -25.73 -10.98 -6.66
C GLU A 448 -25.53 -11.56 -5.26
N HIS A 449 -24.88 -10.79 -4.38
CA HIS A 449 -24.77 -11.15 -2.98
C HIS A 449 -26.06 -10.74 -2.25
N ARG A 450 -26.88 -11.73 -1.88
CA ARG A 450 -28.11 -11.52 -1.10
C ARG A 450 -28.14 -12.48 0.10
N PRO A 451 -27.62 -12.07 1.27
CA PRO A 451 -27.50 -12.96 2.43
C PRO A 451 -28.86 -13.43 2.97
N ASP A 452 -29.93 -12.68 2.68
CA ASP A 452 -31.29 -12.97 3.15
C ASP A 452 -32.01 -14.03 2.31
N GLN A 453 -31.44 -14.40 1.16
CA GLN A 453 -32.03 -15.39 0.26
C GLN A 453 -31.43 -16.77 0.48
N PRO A 454 -32.25 -17.83 0.37
CA PRO A 454 -31.77 -19.18 0.62
C PRO A 454 -30.96 -19.72 -0.57
N ASN A 455 -29.84 -20.38 -0.28
CA ASN A 455 -28.90 -20.90 -1.28
C ASN A 455 -29.33 -22.27 -1.83
N CYS A 456 -28.74 -22.69 -2.97
CA CYS A 456 -28.96 -24.03 -3.50
C CYS A 456 -28.47 -25.10 -2.51
N ALA A 457 -29.22 -26.20 -2.37
CA ALA A 457 -28.87 -27.29 -1.46
C ALA A 457 -27.66 -28.12 -1.93
N GLN A 458 -27.38 -28.14 -3.24
CA GLN A 458 -26.32 -28.96 -3.84
C GLN A 458 -25.08 -28.16 -4.26
N LEU A 459 -25.24 -26.88 -4.62
CA LEU A 459 -24.20 -26.05 -5.20
C LEU A 459 -23.96 -24.80 -4.35
N ALA A 460 -22.72 -24.62 -3.90
CA ALA A 460 -22.25 -23.35 -3.40
C ALA A 460 -21.79 -22.48 -4.58
N VAL A 461 -22.30 -21.26 -4.70
CA VAL A 461 -21.78 -20.28 -5.66
C VAL A 461 -21.15 -19.14 -4.87
N MET A 462 -19.84 -18.97 -4.99
CA MET A 462 -19.09 -17.98 -4.22
C MET A 462 -18.27 -17.09 -5.15
N GLU A 463 -18.20 -15.80 -4.85
CA GLU A 463 -17.39 -14.82 -5.58
C GLU A 463 -16.28 -14.28 -4.68
N ILE A 464 -15.06 -14.26 -5.21
CA ILE A 464 -13.91 -13.67 -4.55
C ILE A 464 -13.70 -12.26 -5.10
N ARG A 465 -13.76 -11.26 -4.22
CA ARG A 465 -13.51 -9.85 -4.55
C ARG A 465 -12.21 -9.38 -3.91
N GLY A 466 -11.14 -9.40 -4.70
CA GLY A 466 -9.79 -9.02 -4.29
C GLY A 466 -8.73 -9.94 -4.88
N ASP A 467 -7.47 -9.64 -4.61
CA ASP A 467 -6.35 -10.43 -5.13
C ASP A 467 -6.05 -11.65 -4.26
N LEU A 468 -5.62 -12.74 -4.90
CA LEU A 468 -5.27 -13.99 -4.26
C LEU A 468 -3.75 -14.12 -4.12
N TYR A 469 -3.21 -13.53 -3.07
CA TYR A 469 -1.78 -13.58 -2.77
C TYR A 469 -1.51 -14.14 -1.38
N PHE A 470 -0.24 -14.41 -1.04
CA PHE A 470 0.18 -15.02 0.23
C PHE A 470 -0.46 -14.40 1.49
N GLY A 471 -0.80 -13.10 1.47
CA GLY A 471 -1.44 -12.43 2.59
C GLY A 471 -2.95 -12.68 2.72
N ALA A 472 -3.61 -13.05 1.62
CA ALA A 472 -5.07 -13.20 1.54
C ALA A 472 -5.56 -14.65 1.57
N VAL A 473 -4.70 -15.61 1.20
CA VAL A 473 -5.11 -17.02 0.98
C VAL A 473 -5.79 -17.67 2.18
N ASN A 474 -5.25 -17.50 3.39
CA ASN A 474 -5.80 -18.12 4.59
C ASN A 474 -7.23 -17.63 4.88
N HIS A 475 -7.48 -16.33 4.71
CA HIS A 475 -8.81 -15.75 4.94
C HIS A 475 -9.82 -16.30 3.92
N VAL A 476 -9.42 -16.42 2.66
CA VAL A 476 -10.29 -16.93 1.59
C VAL A 476 -10.59 -18.41 1.80
N GLU A 477 -9.56 -19.21 2.09
CA GLU A 477 -9.70 -20.64 2.36
C GLU A 477 -10.62 -20.89 3.55
N GLU A 478 -10.40 -20.19 4.67
CA GLU A 478 -11.24 -20.29 5.86
C GLU A 478 -12.70 -19.93 5.57
N ALA A 479 -12.95 -18.87 4.79
CA ALA A 479 -14.31 -18.49 4.40
C ALA A 479 -15.00 -19.55 3.53
N ILE A 480 -14.29 -20.15 2.57
CA ILE A 480 -14.82 -21.22 1.71
C ILE A 480 -15.11 -22.48 2.53
N LEU A 481 -14.17 -22.89 3.38
CA LEU A 481 -14.32 -24.09 4.21
C LEU A 481 -15.39 -23.90 5.30
N ALA A 482 -15.52 -22.71 5.88
CA ALA A 482 -16.59 -22.39 6.82
C ALA A 482 -17.98 -22.47 6.16
N ASN A 483 -18.11 -22.02 4.90
CA ASN A 483 -19.35 -22.25 4.15
C ASN A 483 -19.61 -23.75 3.95
N ALA A 484 -18.58 -24.50 3.56
CA ALA A 484 -18.69 -25.92 3.31
C ALA A 484 -19.06 -26.73 4.58
N ALA A 485 -18.59 -26.30 5.74
CA ALA A 485 -18.92 -26.90 7.03
C ALA A 485 -20.35 -26.57 7.49
N SER A 486 -20.83 -25.35 7.21
CA SER A 486 -22.22 -24.94 7.53
C SER A 486 -23.26 -25.55 6.58
N HIS A 487 -22.86 -25.93 5.37
CA HIS A 487 -23.73 -26.50 4.34
C HIS A 487 -23.19 -27.85 3.80
N PRO A 488 -23.17 -28.93 4.61
CA PRO A 488 -22.54 -30.20 4.22
C PRO A 488 -23.19 -30.91 3.02
N ALA A 489 -24.42 -30.52 2.65
CA ALA A 489 -25.10 -31.02 1.47
C ALA A 489 -24.60 -30.38 0.15
N GLN A 490 -23.90 -29.24 0.23
CA GLN A 490 -23.29 -28.57 -0.92
C GLN A 490 -21.96 -29.25 -1.25
N LEU A 491 -22.04 -30.33 -2.03
CA LEU A 491 -20.87 -31.09 -2.46
C LEU A 491 -20.11 -30.38 -3.57
N ASP A 492 -20.76 -29.53 -4.37
CA ASP A 492 -20.14 -28.82 -5.48
C ASP A 492 -19.96 -27.33 -5.18
N LEU A 493 -18.85 -26.76 -5.67
CA LEU A 493 -18.52 -25.33 -5.52
C LEU A 493 -18.22 -24.68 -6.86
N LEU A 494 -18.93 -23.59 -7.17
CA LEU A 494 -18.60 -22.67 -8.25
C LEU A 494 -17.93 -21.41 -7.69
N LEU A 495 -16.63 -21.25 -7.93
CA LEU A 495 -15.89 -20.02 -7.61
C LEU A 495 -15.86 -19.06 -8.80
N ARG A 496 -16.32 -17.83 -8.56
CA ARG A 496 -16.28 -16.73 -9.53
C ARG A 496 -15.05 -15.86 -9.28
N LEU A 497 -14.22 -15.71 -10.31
CA LEU A 497 -12.94 -15.00 -10.24
C LEU A 497 -12.92 -13.69 -11.08
N ASN A 498 -14.09 -13.15 -11.44
CA ASN A 498 -14.25 -11.92 -12.22
C ASN A 498 -13.53 -10.70 -11.59
N ASN A 499 -13.52 -10.65 -10.27
CA ASN A 499 -12.97 -9.58 -9.46
C ASN A 499 -11.58 -9.89 -8.87
N VAL A 500 -10.99 -11.03 -9.24
CA VAL A 500 -9.59 -11.36 -8.93
C VAL A 500 -8.71 -10.81 -10.05
N GLN A 501 -7.88 -9.80 -9.74
CA GLN A 501 -6.99 -9.20 -10.73
C GLN A 501 -5.71 -10.02 -10.87
N GLN A 502 -5.19 -10.47 -9.72
CA GLN A 502 -3.93 -11.18 -9.64
C GLN A 502 -4.04 -12.38 -8.69
N ILE A 503 -3.23 -13.39 -8.99
CA ILE A 503 -3.00 -14.56 -8.16
C ILE A 503 -1.49 -14.79 -8.08
N ASP A 504 -0.98 -15.28 -6.96
CA ASP A 504 0.39 -15.78 -6.83
C ASP A 504 0.43 -17.31 -6.62
N ILE A 505 1.62 -17.88 -6.45
CA ILE A 505 1.78 -19.33 -6.24
C ILE A 505 1.11 -19.81 -4.96
N SER A 506 1.07 -18.99 -3.90
CA SER A 506 0.36 -19.31 -2.67
C SER A 506 -1.15 -19.38 -2.92
N GLY A 507 -1.69 -18.46 -3.73
CA GLY A 507 -3.06 -18.49 -4.20
C GLY A 507 -3.39 -19.77 -4.96
N VAL A 508 -2.48 -20.24 -5.82
CA VAL A 508 -2.64 -21.52 -6.53
C VAL A 508 -2.69 -22.69 -5.54
N HIS A 509 -1.74 -22.81 -4.61
CA HIS A 509 -1.74 -23.90 -3.63
C HIS A 509 -3.00 -23.90 -2.74
N MET A 510 -3.51 -22.72 -2.38
CA MET A 510 -4.79 -22.62 -1.66
C MET A 510 -5.95 -23.18 -2.49
N LEU A 511 -6.03 -22.85 -3.78
CA LEU A 511 -7.06 -23.42 -4.65
C LEU A 511 -6.91 -24.94 -4.78
N GLU A 512 -5.69 -25.46 -4.85
CA GLU A 512 -5.45 -26.92 -4.86
C GLU A 512 -5.93 -27.60 -3.58
N ALA A 513 -5.71 -26.96 -2.42
CA ALA A 513 -6.20 -27.44 -1.13
C ALA A 513 -7.73 -27.45 -1.07
N VAL A 514 -8.38 -26.37 -1.53
CA VAL A 514 -9.85 -26.31 -1.65
C VAL A 514 -10.38 -27.39 -2.58
N VAL A 515 -9.80 -27.55 -3.78
CA VAL A 515 -10.19 -28.61 -4.74
C VAL A 515 -10.07 -29.99 -4.11
N ARG A 516 -8.96 -30.29 -3.43
CA ARG A 516 -8.75 -31.57 -2.75
C ARG A 516 -9.79 -31.81 -1.67
N SER A 517 -10.08 -30.81 -0.83
CA SER A 517 -11.07 -30.90 0.24
C SER A 517 -12.49 -31.16 -0.28
N TYR A 518 -12.89 -30.56 -1.40
CA TYR A 518 -14.18 -30.85 -2.04
C TYR A 518 -14.21 -32.25 -2.68
N ARG A 519 -13.15 -32.66 -3.37
CA ARG A 519 -13.03 -34.00 -3.99
C ARG A 519 -13.02 -35.14 -2.98
N GLU A 520 -12.36 -34.98 -1.84
CA GLU A 520 -12.35 -35.96 -0.74
C GLU A 520 -13.76 -36.16 -0.14
N ARG A 521 -14.64 -35.16 -0.24
CA ARG A 521 -16.04 -35.25 0.21
C ARG A 521 -17.00 -35.79 -0.87
N GLY A 522 -16.49 -36.10 -2.05
CA GLY A 522 -17.25 -36.67 -3.16
C GLY A 522 -17.97 -35.67 -4.06
N GLY A 523 -17.60 -34.39 -4.03
CA GLY A 523 -18.02 -33.39 -5.03
C GLY A 523 -16.84 -32.74 -5.71
N ASP A 524 -17.04 -31.60 -6.39
CA ASP A 524 -15.97 -30.97 -7.16
C ASP A 524 -15.99 -29.42 -7.12
N VAL A 525 -14.92 -28.81 -7.65
CA VAL A 525 -14.77 -27.35 -7.71
C VAL A 525 -14.68 -26.90 -9.15
N PHE A 526 -15.44 -25.86 -9.48
CA PHE A 526 -15.51 -25.25 -10.79
C PHE A 526 -15.14 -23.77 -10.69
N LEU A 527 -14.40 -23.28 -11.66
CA LEU A 527 -14.01 -21.87 -11.73
C LEU A 527 -14.73 -21.19 -12.90
N SER A 528 -15.13 -19.94 -12.72
CA SER A 528 -15.72 -19.15 -13.81
C SER A 528 -15.18 -17.72 -13.83
N LYS A 529 -15.21 -17.12 -15.03
CA LYS A 529 -14.87 -15.70 -15.28
C LYS A 529 -13.46 -15.31 -14.79
N ALA A 530 -12.49 -16.23 -14.80
CA ALA A 530 -11.10 -15.91 -14.49
C ALA A 530 -10.48 -14.98 -15.56
N ARG A 531 -9.73 -13.97 -15.11
CA ARG A 531 -9.07 -13.02 -16.03
C ARG A 531 -7.89 -13.67 -16.76
N PRO A 532 -7.49 -13.18 -17.96
CA PRO A 532 -6.38 -13.76 -18.72
C PRO A 532 -5.06 -13.86 -17.96
N ALA A 533 -4.74 -12.88 -17.11
CA ALA A 533 -3.52 -12.90 -16.29
C ALA A 533 -3.53 -14.02 -15.23
N VAL A 534 -4.69 -14.24 -14.60
CA VAL A 534 -4.92 -15.32 -13.63
C VAL A 534 -4.85 -16.69 -14.32
N LEU A 535 -5.52 -16.83 -15.47
CA LEU A 535 -5.50 -18.05 -16.28
C LEU A 535 -4.09 -18.39 -16.78
N ALA A 536 -3.30 -17.39 -17.18
CA ALA A 536 -1.93 -17.60 -17.62
C ALA A 536 -1.08 -18.22 -16.50
N LEU A 537 -1.20 -17.72 -15.26
CA LEU A 537 -0.47 -18.30 -14.13
C LEU A 537 -0.98 -19.70 -13.78
N MET A 538 -2.30 -19.91 -13.78
CA MET A 538 -2.91 -21.23 -13.54
C MET A 538 -2.45 -22.28 -14.54
N ARG A 539 -2.28 -21.91 -15.80
CA ARG A 539 -1.75 -22.81 -16.84
C ARG A 539 -0.26 -23.04 -16.68
N SER A 540 0.54 -22.00 -16.43
CA SER A 540 1.99 -22.15 -16.27
C SER A 540 2.40 -22.91 -15.01
N SER A 541 1.57 -22.86 -13.96
CA SER A 541 1.79 -23.59 -12.70
C SER A 541 1.32 -25.04 -12.75
N GLY A 542 0.54 -25.45 -13.77
CA GLY A 542 -0.05 -26.78 -13.87
C GLY A 542 -1.42 -26.92 -13.17
N PHE A 543 -1.88 -25.88 -12.47
CA PHE A 543 -3.17 -25.89 -11.78
C PHE A 543 -4.36 -26.17 -12.72
N ALA A 544 -4.36 -25.60 -13.94
CA ALA A 544 -5.42 -25.84 -14.91
C ALA A 544 -5.54 -27.33 -15.28
N ALA A 545 -4.42 -28.04 -15.38
CA ALA A 545 -4.40 -29.48 -15.64
C ALA A 545 -4.80 -30.29 -14.40
N PHE A 546 -4.43 -29.85 -13.20
CA PHE A 546 -4.85 -30.47 -11.93
C PHE A 546 -6.36 -30.35 -11.67
N LEU A 547 -6.93 -29.18 -11.98
CA LEU A 547 -8.37 -28.94 -11.90
C LEU A 547 -9.11 -29.73 -13.00
N GLY A 548 -8.58 -29.71 -14.22
CA GLY A 548 -9.26 -30.15 -15.44
C GLY A 548 -9.73 -28.94 -16.24
N GLU A 549 -9.43 -28.89 -17.55
CA GLU A 549 -9.84 -27.75 -18.39
C GLU A 549 -11.38 -27.67 -18.51
N ASP A 550 -12.09 -28.80 -18.36
CA ASP A 550 -13.56 -28.85 -18.37
C ASP A 550 -14.21 -28.20 -17.12
N HIS A 551 -13.41 -27.92 -16.09
CA HIS A 551 -13.83 -27.26 -14.86
C HIS A 551 -13.61 -25.74 -14.89
N LEU A 552 -12.99 -25.23 -15.96
CA LEU A 552 -12.84 -23.80 -16.24
C LEU A 552 -14.00 -23.33 -17.12
N LEU A 553 -15.11 -22.94 -16.49
CA LEU A 553 -16.36 -22.66 -17.17
C LEU A 553 -16.42 -21.27 -17.80
N ALA A 554 -16.96 -21.22 -19.01
CA ALA A 554 -17.27 -19.98 -19.70
C ALA A 554 -18.40 -19.22 -18.98
N GLY A 555 -18.21 -17.90 -18.84
CA GLY A 555 -18.85 -17.09 -17.81
C GLY A 555 -20.37 -17.17 -17.69
N ASP A 556 -21.12 -17.17 -18.79
CA ASP A 556 -22.58 -17.10 -18.75
C ASP A 556 -23.25 -18.49 -18.88
N GLY A 557 -22.46 -19.53 -19.21
CA GLY A 557 -22.92 -20.92 -19.31
C GLY A 557 -22.61 -21.78 -18.09
N ALA A 558 -21.97 -21.21 -17.05
CA ALA A 558 -21.50 -21.99 -15.91
C ALA A 558 -22.64 -22.65 -15.12
N ILE A 559 -23.68 -21.91 -14.77
CA ILE A 559 -24.84 -22.46 -14.04
C ILE A 559 -25.61 -23.49 -14.89
N PRO A 560 -25.96 -23.21 -16.17
CA PRO A 560 -26.55 -24.22 -17.05
C PRO A 560 -25.71 -25.50 -17.13
N TYR A 561 -24.40 -25.36 -17.34
CA TYR A 561 -23.50 -26.52 -17.45
C TYR A 561 -23.55 -27.38 -16.20
N LEU A 562 -23.40 -26.78 -15.02
CA LEU A 562 -23.46 -27.48 -13.74
C LEU A 562 -24.82 -28.14 -13.51
N PHE A 563 -25.91 -27.43 -13.81
CA PHE A 563 -27.25 -27.96 -13.63
C PHE A 563 -27.51 -29.22 -14.45
N TYR A 564 -27.05 -29.28 -15.70
CA TYR A 564 -27.31 -30.41 -16.58
C TYR A 564 -26.30 -31.56 -16.47
N HIS A 565 -25.06 -31.30 -16.02
CA HIS A 565 -23.98 -32.30 -16.06
C HIS A 565 -23.49 -32.73 -14.67
N VAL A 566 -23.72 -31.92 -13.63
CA VAL A 566 -23.12 -32.12 -12.30
C VAL A 566 -24.18 -32.35 -11.22
N LEU A 567 -25.20 -31.49 -11.15
CA LEU A 567 -26.20 -31.56 -10.08
C LEU A 567 -27.11 -32.79 -10.21
N ASP A 568 -27.44 -33.43 -9.07
CA ASP A 568 -28.32 -34.60 -9.06
C ASP A 568 -29.78 -34.18 -9.32
N PRO A 569 -30.39 -34.60 -10.44
CA PRO A 569 -31.77 -34.24 -10.77
C PRO A 569 -32.77 -34.79 -9.75
N VAL A 570 -32.49 -35.93 -9.11
CA VAL A 570 -33.36 -36.50 -8.06
C VAL A 570 -33.46 -35.55 -6.89
N VAL A 571 -32.34 -34.96 -6.46
CA VAL A 571 -32.32 -33.98 -5.38
C VAL A 571 -33.02 -32.69 -5.81
N CYS A 572 -32.74 -32.19 -7.02
CA CYS A 572 -33.38 -30.97 -7.54
C CYS A 572 -34.90 -31.08 -7.64
N ILE A 573 -35.42 -32.23 -8.07
CA ILE A 573 -36.85 -32.47 -8.30
C ILE A 573 -37.56 -32.84 -7.00
N TYR A 574 -36.99 -33.76 -6.21
CA TYR A 574 -37.71 -34.43 -5.14
C TYR A 574 -37.33 -33.98 -3.73
N GLU A 575 -36.12 -33.48 -3.52
CA GLU A 575 -35.60 -33.22 -2.17
C GLU A 575 -35.38 -31.72 -1.89
N CYS A 576 -35.09 -30.92 -2.92
CA CYS A 576 -34.74 -29.51 -2.79
C CYS A 576 -36.01 -28.65 -2.56
N PRO A 577 -36.16 -27.99 -1.39
CA PRO A 577 -37.32 -27.13 -1.14
C PRO A 577 -37.26 -25.82 -1.93
N LEU A 578 -36.08 -25.42 -2.40
CA LEU A 578 -35.81 -24.11 -3.00
C LEU A 578 -35.73 -24.17 -4.53
N ARG A 579 -36.05 -23.07 -5.21
CA ARG A 579 -35.81 -22.91 -6.65
C ARG A 579 -34.97 -21.65 -6.86
N VAL A 580 -33.66 -21.84 -6.77
CA VAL A 580 -32.71 -20.72 -6.73
C VAL A 580 -32.33 -20.28 -8.15
N PHE A 581 -32.13 -21.22 -9.07
CA PHE A 581 -31.73 -20.92 -10.46
C PHE A 581 -32.91 -20.95 -11.44
N ALA A 582 -32.74 -20.34 -12.62
CA ALA A 582 -33.74 -20.33 -13.69
C ALA A 582 -34.11 -21.75 -14.12
N GLU A 583 -33.09 -22.60 -14.25
CA GLU A 583 -33.20 -24.00 -14.67
C GLU A 583 -34.06 -24.81 -13.69
N CYS A 584 -34.01 -24.48 -12.40
CA CYS A 584 -34.84 -25.11 -11.38
C CYS A 584 -36.33 -24.73 -11.49
N GLN A 585 -36.67 -23.59 -12.11
CA GLN A 585 -38.06 -23.12 -12.19
C GLN A 585 -38.95 -24.05 -13.03
N ASN A 586 -38.34 -24.71 -14.00
CA ASN A 586 -39.04 -25.60 -14.94
C ASN A 586 -39.17 -27.05 -14.41
N LEU A 587 -38.64 -27.36 -13.23
CA LEU A 587 -38.73 -28.71 -12.66
C LEU A 587 -40.09 -28.99 -12.01
N PRO A 588 -40.69 -30.17 -12.23
CA PRO A 588 -41.92 -30.56 -11.53
C PRO A 588 -41.61 -30.69 -10.03
N LYS A 589 -42.26 -29.91 -9.15
CA LYS A 589 -42.17 -30.11 -7.70
C LYS A 589 -43.44 -30.80 -7.21
N PRO A 590 -43.39 -32.07 -6.79
CA PRO A 590 -44.55 -32.72 -6.20
C PRO A 590 -44.86 -32.08 -4.84
N THR A 591 -46.12 -31.75 -4.58
CA THR A 591 -46.60 -31.53 -3.22
C THR A 591 -46.75 -32.88 -2.54
N TYR A 592 -45.94 -33.15 -1.52
CA TYR A 592 -46.03 -34.37 -0.73
C TYR A 592 -46.94 -34.14 0.48
N GLU A 593 -47.94 -35.00 0.68
CA GLU A 593 -48.86 -34.93 1.83
C GLU A 593 -48.19 -35.38 3.14
N HIS A 594 -47.10 -36.17 3.05
CA HIS A 594 -46.33 -36.61 4.20
C HIS A 594 -45.05 -35.77 4.40
N PRO A 595 -44.73 -35.32 5.63
CA PRO A 595 -43.49 -34.62 5.93
C PRO A 595 -42.32 -35.61 5.83
N ILE A 596 -41.68 -35.66 4.67
CA ILE A 596 -40.43 -36.40 4.50
C ILE A 596 -39.37 -35.78 5.41
N SER A 597 -38.65 -36.62 6.16
CA SER A 597 -37.47 -36.17 6.92
C SER A 597 -36.44 -35.62 5.94
N ARG A 598 -36.28 -34.29 5.95
CA ARG A 598 -35.34 -33.54 5.09
C ARG A 598 -33.88 -33.67 5.54
N GLY A 599 -33.61 -34.57 6.49
CA GLY A 599 -32.26 -34.85 6.98
C GLY A 599 -31.40 -35.57 5.93
N PRO A 600 -30.07 -35.58 6.15
CA PRO A 600 -29.14 -36.34 5.32
C PRO A 600 -29.53 -37.83 5.29
N LEU A 601 -29.48 -38.43 4.11
CA LEU A 601 -29.71 -39.88 3.95
C LEU A 601 -28.67 -40.65 4.76
N PRO A 602 -29.07 -41.66 5.55
CA PRO A 602 -28.11 -42.54 6.21
C PRO A 602 -27.11 -43.12 5.20
N PRO A 603 -25.85 -43.34 5.60
CA PRO A 603 -24.83 -43.94 4.74
C PRO A 603 -25.31 -45.35 4.28
N LEU A 604 -24.82 -45.82 3.13
CA LEU A 604 -25.34 -47.05 2.51
C LEU A 604 -25.13 -48.29 3.41
N GLU A 605 -24.09 -48.25 4.22
CA GLU A 605 -23.71 -49.23 5.24
C GLU A 605 -24.73 -49.33 6.39
N ALA A 606 -25.63 -48.36 6.54
CA ALA A 606 -26.71 -48.40 7.52
C ALA A 606 -27.88 -49.31 7.10
N PHE A 607 -27.85 -49.86 5.89
CA PHE A 607 -28.89 -50.73 5.33
C PHE A 607 -28.34 -52.12 5.05
N ASN A 608 -29.21 -53.14 5.04
CA ASN A 608 -28.79 -54.46 4.56
C ASN A 608 -28.57 -54.38 3.05
N LEU A 609 -27.46 -54.94 2.59
CA LEU A 609 -27.06 -54.91 1.20
C LEU A 609 -27.14 -56.31 0.59
N ILE A 610 -27.48 -56.38 -0.68
CA ILE A 610 -27.43 -57.61 -1.47
C ILE A 610 -26.66 -57.34 -2.76
N SER A 611 -25.66 -58.19 -3.05
CA SER A 611 -24.89 -58.07 -4.28
C SER A 611 -25.71 -58.52 -5.49
N PRO A 612 -25.44 -58.00 -6.71
CA PRO A 612 -26.16 -58.39 -7.91
C PRO A 612 -26.20 -59.91 -8.17
N ARG A 613 -25.06 -60.60 -7.98
CA ARG A 613 -24.99 -62.06 -8.18
C ARG A 613 -25.78 -62.84 -7.11
N ALA A 614 -25.75 -62.39 -5.86
CA ALA A 614 -26.52 -63.01 -4.79
C ALA A 614 -28.03 -62.85 -5.05
N LEU A 615 -28.47 -61.65 -5.43
CA LEU A 615 -29.86 -61.41 -5.80
C LEU A 615 -30.29 -62.27 -6.99
N TYR A 616 -29.47 -62.35 -8.05
CA TYR A 616 -29.78 -63.19 -9.22
C TYR A 616 -29.94 -64.68 -8.87
N GLN A 617 -29.12 -65.20 -7.95
CA GLN A 617 -29.26 -66.57 -7.46
C GLN A 617 -30.52 -66.74 -6.61
N ASP A 618 -30.73 -65.83 -5.66
CA ASP A 618 -31.88 -65.88 -4.75
C ASP A 618 -33.22 -65.80 -5.49
N LEU A 619 -33.32 -65.01 -6.57
CA LEU A 619 -34.53 -64.94 -7.41
C LEU A 619 -34.91 -66.28 -8.07
N LYS A 620 -33.96 -67.22 -8.24
CA LYS A 620 -34.25 -68.55 -8.79
C LYS A 620 -34.80 -69.53 -7.75
N PHE A 621 -34.48 -69.32 -6.47
CA PHE A 621 -34.72 -70.32 -5.42
C PHE A 621 -35.62 -69.80 -4.27
N LYS A 622 -35.89 -68.50 -4.18
CA LYS A 622 -36.68 -67.87 -3.13
C LYS A 622 -37.81 -67.00 -3.73
N PRO A 623 -38.95 -67.59 -4.11
CA PRO A 623 -40.07 -66.87 -4.74
C PRO A 623 -40.80 -65.87 -3.83
N GLU A 624 -40.47 -65.84 -2.53
CA GLU A 624 -41.03 -64.90 -1.55
C GLU A 624 -40.32 -63.53 -1.54
N MET A 625 -39.25 -63.34 -2.32
CA MET A 625 -38.58 -62.04 -2.46
C MET A 625 -39.34 -61.12 -3.42
N LEU A 626 -39.51 -59.87 -3.01
CA LEU A 626 -40.13 -58.82 -3.82
C LEU A 626 -39.08 -57.80 -4.23
N VAL A 627 -38.78 -57.72 -5.52
CA VAL A 627 -37.88 -56.68 -6.06
C VAL A 627 -38.71 -55.48 -6.45
N ILE A 628 -38.47 -54.34 -5.80
CA ILE A 628 -39.12 -53.08 -6.13
C ILE A 628 -38.11 -52.16 -6.78
N ASP A 629 -38.36 -51.84 -8.05
CA ASP A 629 -37.59 -50.87 -8.79
C ASP A 629 -38.20 -49.48 -8.60
N VAL A 630 -37.46 -48.61 -7.91
CA VAL A 630 -37.91 -47.25 -7.53
C VAL A 630 -37.50 -46.19 -8.55
N ARG A 631 -37.04 -46.60 -9.74
CA ARG A 631 -36.74 -45.70 -10.86
C ARG A 631 -38.01 -45.21 -11.55
N GLU A 632 -37.88 -44.21 -12.41
CA GLU A 632 -39.00 -43.76 -13.24
C GLU A 632 -39.43 -44.85 -14.24
N PRO A 633 -40.70 -44.89 -14.66
CA PRO A 633 -41.20 -45.93 -15.59
C PRO A 633 -40.41 -46.00 -16.90
N ARG A 634 -39.90 -44.86 -17.36
CA ARG A 634 -39.02 -44.81 -18.55
C ARG A 634 -37.72 -45.57 -18.31
N GLU A 635 -37.05 -45.36 -17.17
CA GLU A 635 -35.79 -46.06 -16.87
C GLU A 635 -36.02 -47.57 -16.71
N PHE A 636 -37.15 -47.97 -16.14
CA PHE A 636 -37.54 -49.37 -15.98
C PHE A 636 -37.80 -50.05 -17.33
N ALA A 637 -38.48 -49.37 -18.25
CA ALA A 637 -38.78 -49.90 -19.59
C ALA A 637 -37.52 -50.14 -20.44
N HIS A 638 -36.46 -49.35 -20.24
CA HIS A 638 -35.20 -49.51 -20.97
C HIS A 638 -34.37 -50.73 -20.51
N GLY A 639 -34.69 -51.29 -19.35
CA GLY A 639 -33.97 -52.44 -18.79
C GLY A 639 -34.20 -52.53 -17.28
N HIS A 640 -34.64 -53.69 -16.81
CA HIS A 640 -34.89 -53.95 -15.39
C HIS A 640 -34.58 -55.39 -14.98
N ILE A 641 -34.47 -55.62 -13.66
CA ILE A 641 -34.27 -56.96 -13.11
C ILE A 641 -35.54 -57.79 -13.35
N PRO A 642 -35.43 -59.02 -13.91
CA PRO A 642 -36.60 -59.87 -14.14
C PRO A 642 -37.44 -60.04 -12.88
N GLN A 643 -38.77 -59.95 -13.03
CA GLN A 643 -39.77 -60.03 -11.93
C GLN A 643 -39.82 -58.82 -10.99
N ALA A 644 -39.05 -57.75 -11.25
CA ALA A 644 -39.17 -56.50 -10.49
C ALA A 644 -40.51 -55.79 -10.77
N GLN A 645 -41.06 -55.16 -9.74
CA GLN A 645 -42.22 -54.28 -9.86
C GLN A 645 -41.74 -52.83 -9.86
N ASN A 646 -42.14 -52.04 -10.86
CA ASN A 646 -41.83 -50.63 -10.88
C ASN A 646 -42.79 -49.86 -9.99
N ILE A 647 -42.28 -49.35 -8.86
CA ILE A 647 -42.99 -48.41 -8.00
C ILE A 647 -42.06 -47.20 -7.82
N PRO A 648 -42.20 -46.16 -8.64
CA PRO A 648 -41.28 -45.03 -8.64
C PRO A 648 -41.20 -44.33 -7.28
N LEU A 649 -40.03 -43.80 -6.93
CA LEU A 649 -39.84 -42.99 -5.71
C LEU A 649 -40.93 -41.92 -5.49
N PRO A 650 -41.42 -41.18 -6.50
CA PRO A 650 -42.52 -40.22 -6.32
C PRO A 650 -43.79 -40.80 -5.70
N VAL A 651 -44.09 -42.08 -5.95
CA VAL A 651 -45.26 -42.76 -5.37
C VAL A 651 -45.06 -42.93 -3.87
N PHE A 652 -43.93 -43.50 -3.45
CA PHE A 652 -43.54 -43.67 -2.04
C PHE A 652 -43.51 -42.36 -1.25
N MET A 653 -43.23 -41.26 -1.94
CA MET A 653 -43.16 -39.93 -1.32
C MET A 653 -44.55 -39.29 -1.15
N ARG A 654 -45.56 -39.73 -1.93
CA ARG A 654 -46.95 -39.27 -1.79
C ARG A 654 -47.73 -40.11 -0.79
N GLU A 655 -47.60 -41.42 -0.89
CA GLU A 655 -48.30 -42.39 -0.06
C GLU A 655 -47.40 -43.61 0.15
N LEU A 656 -47.68 -44.40 1.19
CA LEU A 656 -46.99 -45.67 1.40
C LEU A 656 -47.75 -46.78 0.65
N PRO A 657 -47.22 -47.32 -0.46
CA PRO A 657 -47.91 -48.35 -1.22
C PRO A 657 -48.12 -49.60 -0.34
N PRO A 658 -49.24 -50.35 -0.51
CA PRO A 658 -49.50 -51.54 0.28
C PRO A 658 -48.52 -52.66 -0.12
N LEU A 659 -47.42 -52.77 0.61
CA LEU A 659 -46.41 -53.82 0.43
C LEU A 659 -46.56 -54.90 1.52
N PRO A 660 -46.28 -56.18 1.20
CA PRO A 660 -46.39 -57.26 2.17
C PRO A 660 -45.29 -57.20 3.24
N HIS A 661 -45.67 -57.02 4.52
CA HIS A 661 -44.73 -56.96 5.65
C HIS A 661 -43.96 -58.28 5.90
N ASN A 662 -44.49 -59.42 5.49
CA ASN A 662 -43.90 -60.75 5.69
C ASN A 662 -42.92 -61.17 4.59
N ARG A 663 -42.70 -60.35 3.56
CA ARG A 663 -41.77 -60.66 2.46
C ARG A 663 -40.48 -59.87 2.57
N THR A 664 -39.40 -60.46 2.07
CA THR A 664 -38.12 -59.77 1.91
C THR A 664 -38.22 -58.84 0.70
N ILE A 665 -38.05 -57.53 0.93
CA ILE A 665 -38.13 -56.52 -0.14
C ILE A 665 -36.72 -56.08 -0.51
N VAL A 666 -36.42 -56.10 -1.81
CA VAL A 666 -35.14 -55.63 -2.36
C VAL A 666 -35.40 -54.37 -3.17
N LEU A 667 -34.83 -53.26 -2.76
CA LEU A 667 -35.01 -51.95 -3.37
C LEU A 667 -33.92 -51.66 -4.39
N VAL A 668 -34.32 -51.35 -5.61
CA VAL A 668 -33.42 -51.16 -6.75
C VAL A 668 -33.60 -49.77 -7.34
N CYS A 669 -32.49 -49.09 -7.60
CA CYS A 669 -32.47 -47.88 -8.42
C CYS A 669 -31.18 -47.79 -9.22
N ARG A 670 -30.90 -46.66 -9.88
CA ARG A 670 -29.67 -46.52 -10.69
C ARG A 670 -28.38 -46.71 -9.88
N THR A 671 -28.22 -45.98 -8.76
CA THR A 671 -26.98 -45.92 -7.93
C THR A 671 -27.26 -46.09 -6.42
N SER A 672 -28.35 -46.75 -6.06
CA SER A 672 -28.81 -46.99 -4.67
C SER A 672 -29.30 -45.76 -3.86
N ARG A 673 -29.14 -44.51 -4.34
CA ARG A 673 -29.61 -43.31 -3.61
C ARG A 673 -31.13 -43.26 -3.41
N ARG A 674 -31.91 -43.43 -4.48
CA ARG A 674 -33.39 -43.49 -4.39
C ARG A 674 -33.86 -44.69 -3.54
N SER A 675 -33.18 -45.83 -3.65
CA SER A 675 -33.45 -47.00 -2.82
C SER A 675 -33.24 -46.71 -1.33
N ARG A 676 -32.18 -45.99 -0.94
CA ARG A 676 -31.97 -45.57 0.46
C ARG A 676 -33.10 -44.69 0.99
N ARG A 677 -33.62 -43.78 0.15
CA ARG A 677 -34.74 -42.93 0.53
C ARG A 677 -36.02 -43.74 0.77
N VAL A 678 -36.34 -44.67 -0.15
CA VAL A 678 -37.48 -45.58 0.04
C VAL A 678 -37.27 -46.52 1.23
N ALA A 679 -36.04 -47.02 1.43
CA ALA A 679 -35.69 -47.86 2.57
C ALA A 679 -35.92 -47.14 3.89
N GLN A 680 -35.52 -45.88 4.00
CA GLN A 680 -35.76 -45.07 5.19
C GLN A 680 -37.26 -44.89 5.47
N LEU A 681 -38.07 -44.64 4.43
CA LEU A 681 -39.53 -44.50 4.57
C LEU A 681 -40.18 -45.83 5.00
N LEU A 682 -39.79 -46.94 4.39
CA LEU A 682 -40.31 -48.27 4.74
C LEU A 682 -39.85 -48.73 6.14
N GLN A 683 -38.60 -48.46 6.53
CA GLN A 683 -38.13 -48.72 7.90
C GLN A 683 -38.94 -47.93 8.93
N ALA A 684 -39.19 -46.64 8.67
CA ALA A 684 -40.02 -45.80 9.54
C ALA A 684 -41.47 -46.31 9.63
N ALA A 685 -41.97 -46.96 8.58
CA ALA A 685 -43.28 -47.61 8.55
C ALA A 685 -43.29 -49.07 9.07
N GLY A 686 -42.19 -49.56 9.66
CA GLY A 686 -42.12 -50.85 10.33
C GLY A 686 -41.77 -52.06 9.45
N TYR A 687 -41.22 -51.86 8.24
CA TYR A 687 -40.72 -52.95 7.42
C TYR A 687 -39.32 -53.38 7.88
N LEU A 688 -39.18 -54.63 8.32
CA LEU A 688 -37.95 -55.15 8.96
C LEU A 688 -37.03 -55.91 7.99
N HIS A 689 -37.56 -56.48 6.91
CA HIS A 689 -36.82 -57.33 5.96
C HIS A 689 -36.53 -56.58 4.66
N LEU A 690 -35.75 -55.52 4.74
CA LEU A 690 -35.39 -54.66 3.61
C LEU A 690 -33.92 -54.86 3.23
N PHE A 691 -33.67 -55.00 1.93
CA PHE A 691 -32.33 -55.01 1.32
C PHE A 691 -32.25 -53.95 0.23
N ILE A 692 -31.07 -53.37 0.03
CA ILE A 692 -30.76 -52.48 -1.08
C ILE A 692 -29.77 -53.19 -2.00
N LEU A 693 -30.03 -53.16 -3.31
CA LEU A 693 -29.08 -53.68 -4.29
C LEU A 693 -27.80 -52.83 -4.30
N GLU A 694 -26.66 -53.48 -4.08
CA GLU A 694 -25.35 -52.83 -4.13
C GLU A 694 -25.08 -52.24 -5.51
N GLN A 695 -24.68 -50.97 -5.54
CA GLN A 695 -24.45 -50.19 -6.77
C GLN A 695 -25.66 -50.09 -7.72
N GLY A 696 -26.85 -50.53 -7.30
CA GLY A 696 -28.07 -50.46 -8.07
C GLY A 696 -27.97 -51.19 -9.42
N MET A 697 -28.65 -50.66 -10.43
CA MET A 697 -28.62 -51.19 -11.79
C MET A 697 -27.25 -51.08 -12.45
N VAL A 698 -26.44 -50.07 -12.08
CA VAL A 698 -25.04 -49.99 -12.58
C VAL A 698 -24.24 -51.22 -12.15
N GLY A 699 -24.42 -51.68 -10.91
CA GLY A 699 -23.82 -52.93 -10.43
C GLY A 699 -24.36 -54.16 -11.15
N TRP A 700 -25.66 -54.17 -11.46
CA TRP A 700 -26.31 -55.26 -12.20
C TRP A 700 -25.76 -55.41 -13.62
N GLU A 701 -25.65 -54.31 -14.35
CA GLU A 701 -25.08 -54.23 -15.70
C GLU A 701 -23.59 -54.64 -15.69
N THR A 702 -22.82 -54.12 -14.74
CA THR A 702 -21.39 -54.44 -14.58
C THR A 702 -21.15 -55.91 -14.26
N ALA A 703 -22.10 -56.56 -13.58
CA ALA A 703 -22.05 -57.99 -13.30
C ALA A 703 -22.44 -58.89 -14.49
N HIS A 704 -22.77 -58.30 -15.65
CA HIS A 704 -23.22 -58.97 -16.87
C HIS A 704 -24.46 -59.85 -16.66
N LEU A 705 -25.40 -59.38 -15.84
CA LEU A 705 -26.65 -60.09 -15.58
C LEU A 705 -27.70 -59.69 -16.61
N LEU A 706 -28.52 -60.65 -17.04
CA LEU A 706 -29.57 -60.43 -18.06
C LEU A 706 -30.65 -59.50 -17.51
N GLU A 707 -31.09 -58.57 -18.36
CA GLU A 707 -32.18 -57.63 -18.08
C GLU A 707 -33.42 -58.00 -18.89
N ALA A 708 -34.58 -57.77 -18.29
CA ALA A 708 -35.84 -57.77 -19.02
C ALA A 708 -36.03 -56.40 -19.68
N VAL A 709 -36.47 -56.40 -20.94
CA VAL A 709 -36.77 -55.20 -21.70
C VAL A 709 -38.19 -55.35 -22.21
N ASP A 710 -39.06 -54.41 -21.85
CA ASP A 710 -40.41 -54.37 -22.38
C ASP A 710 -40.33 -53.74 -23.77
N SER A 711 -40.73 -54.49 -24.80
CA SER A 711 -40.74 -53.99 -26.18
C SER A 711 -41.62 -52.74 -26.27
N PHE A 712 -41.06 -51.64 -26.79
CA PHE A 712 -41.78 -50.39 -27.04
C PHE A 712 -43.11 -50.66 -27.76
N ALA A 713 -44.24 -50.39 -27.09
CA ALA A 713 -45.57 -50.29 -27.68
C ALA A 713 -46.02 -48.83 -27.68
#